data_AF-A0A8J5ZQW8-F1
#
_entry.id   AF-A0A8J5ZQW8-F1
#
_cell.length_a   1.000
_cell.length_b   1.000
_cell.length_c   1.000
_cell.angle_alpha   90.00
_cell.angle_beta   90.00
_cell.angle_gamma   90.00
#
_symmetry.space_group_name_H-M   'P 1'
#
loop_
_entity.id
_entity.type
_entity.pdbx_description
1 polymer ?
#
loop_
_entity_poly.entity_id
_entity_poly.type
_entity_poly.pdbx_seq_one_letter_code
_entity_poly.pdbx_strand_id
1 'polypeptide(L)'
;METVLQEHHNQMPAREILESLAEKFSESTERKGRTIVQFKQVWNWFQNRRYAIRAKSSKVPGKLNVTSMPRDDSNPVRNVLQPVAAPMPPPMAAPMSTATPATTVPVATRHMSESFMEFEAKSSRDGAWYDVATFLAHRYMETGDPEVQVRFAGFGPEEDEWVKVCKHLRQRSLPCEASECVAVLPGDLILCFQEGKDQALYFDAHVLDAQRRRHDVRGCRCRFLVRYDHDQSEEIVPLRKVCRRPETDYRLQQLHASSNTEQKPSTNPPTATTPAETMQKQQNRDLHKLLILSLKMLHSPQPLLPVPLLKTCRNEKKREKRMAVLKLQSLKPRPISELSIKVGSIRCYVSSCRAVLLPRFGGPEVLQHRPDVPVPDLKPNEVLVRARAVSINPLDTRMRSGYGRSIFEPLLPLILGRDVSGEVAAVGASVKSLTVGQEVFGALHPTALRGTYTDYAILTEDELSPKPASLTHVEASAIPFAALTAWRALKSTARITEGQRLLVIGGGGAVGFSAIQIAVAAGCHVTTTCGNQSINRLMAAGAEQAVDYTSEDIESVIKEKFDAVLDTIGVPETERIGINLLNRGGHYMTLQGEAAALSDRYGLPIGLPAATAVLFKKRIQYKFSHGIEYSWIYMRADSEGLHEIRRLSEAGKLSIPVEKTFSITQVREAHEAKDKKQILGKVVLELD
;
A
#
# COMPACT_ATOMS: atom_id res chain seq x y z
N MET A 1 30.53 54.46 0.86
CA MET A 1 29.89 53.13 0.72
C MET A 1 30.64 52.25 -0.28
N GLU A 2 30.96 52.71 -1.49
CA GLU A 2 31.75 51.92 -2.47
C GLU A 2 33.16 51.56 -1.94
N THR A 3 33.88 52.51 -1.34
CA THR A 3 35.20 52.27 -0.71
C THR A 3 35.14 51.21 0.38
N VAL A 4 34.14 51.31 1.27
CA VAL A 4 33.89 50.32 2.33
C VAL A 4 33.59 48.95 1.74
N LEU A 5 32.85 48.87 0.64
CA LEU A 5 32.57 47.59 -0.01
C LEU A 5 33.85 46.96 -0.58
N GLN A 6 34.77 47.77 -1.10
CA GLN A 6 36.04 47.32 -1.64
C GLN A 6 37.04 46.89 -0.56
N GLU A 7 37.10 47.61 0.56
CA GLU A 7 37.88 47.25 1.76
C GLU A 7 37.42 45.91 2.36
N HIS A 8 36.11 45.61 2.25
CA HIS A 8 35.53 44.33 2.66
C HIS A 8 35.53 43.27 1.54
N HIS A 9 36.39 43.39 0.52
CA HIS A 9 36.53 42.43 -0.59
C HIS A 9 35.20 42.07 -1.27
N ASN A 10 34.31 43.06 -1.48
CA ASN A 10 32.95 42.89 -2.02
C ASN A 10 32.02 41.99 -1.18
N GLN A 11 32.37 41.72 0.08
CA GLN A 11 31.50 41.04 1.04
C GLN A 11 30.60 42.04 1.78
N MET A 12 29.57 41.54 2.47
CA MET A 12 28.68 42.41 3.24
C MET A 12 29.42 42.90 4.48
N PRO A 13 29.52 44.23 4.70
CA PRO A 13 30.09 44.75 5.94
C PRO A 13 29.25 44.32 7.15
N ALA A 14 29.90 44.24 8.32
CA ALA A 14 29.23 43.93 9.58
C ALA A 14 28.16 44.99 9.92
N ARG A 15 27.17 44.60 10.73
CA ARG A 15 25.98 45.41 11.01
C ARG A 15 26.35 46.78 11.60
N GLU A 16 27.33 46.80 12.48
CA GLU A 16 27.83 47.97 13.19
C GLU A 16 28.38 49.03 12.22
N ILE A 17 29.04 48.57 11.13
CA ILE A 17 29.60 49.45 10.09
C ILE A 17 28.48 50.10 9.28
N LEU A 18 27.43 49.34 8.98
CA LEU A 18 26.28 49.82 8.22
C LEU A 18 25.39 50.76 9.03
N GLU A 19 25.24 50.51 10.34
CA GLU A 19 24.56 51.42 11.28
C GLU A 19 25.34 52.74 11.40
N SER A 20 26.66 52.68 11.59
CA SER A 20 27.53 53.87 11.61
C SER A 20 27.48 54.67 10.31
N LEU A 21 27.40 54.00 9.16
CA LEU A 21 27.23 54.69 7.87
C LEU A 21 25.85 55.37 7.77
N ALA A 22 24.79 54.72 8.24
CA ALA A 22 23.45 55.30 8.23
C ALA A 22 23.35 56.55 9.12
N GLU A 23 24.01 56.53 10.29
CA GLU A 23 24.13 57.69 11.18
C GLU A 23 24.93 58.82 10.52
N LYS A 24 26.13 58.54 10.01
CA LYS A 24 26.96 59.54 9.30
C LYS A 24 26.24 60.20 8.13
N PHE A 25 25.43 59.46 7.37
CA PHE A 25 24.62 60.03 6.29
C PHE A 25 23.43 60.85 6.78
N SER A 26 22.90 60.54 7.96
CA SER A 26 21.78 61.28 8.56
C SER A 26 22.27 62.59 9.18
N GLU A 27 23.50 62.62 9.67
CA GLU A 27 24.15 63.78 10.30
C GLU A 27 24.89 64.70 9.32
N SER A 28 24.98 64.31 8.04
CA SER A 28 25.65 65.14 7.04
C SER A 28 24.99 66.50 6.89
N THR A 29 25.79 67.53 6.64
CA THR A 29 25.34 68.93 6.56
C THR A 29 24.25 69.15 5.51
N GLU A 30 24.23 68.35 4.44
CA GLU A 30 23.24 68.37 3.36
C GLU A 30 21.89 67.71 3.72
N ARG A 31 21.86 66.89 4.79
CA ARG A 31 20.68 66.10 5.19
C ARG A 31 20.19 66.38 6.60
N LYS A 32 20.92 67.16 7.38
CA LYS A 32 20.57 67.53 8.76
C LYS A 32 19.17 68.17 8.80
N GLY A 33 18.23 67.52 9.49
CA GLY A 33 16.82 67.93 9.57
C GLY A 33 15.85 67.23 8.60
N ARG A 34 16.33 66.32 7.74
CA ARG A 34 15.50 65.46 6.87
C ARG A 34 15.29 64.06 7.46
N THR A 35 14.44 63.27 6.81
CA THR A 35 14.16 61.87 7.20
C THR A 35 15.46 61.08 7.35
N ILE A 36 15.61 60.46 8.52
CA ILE A 36 16.78 59.68 8.94
C ILE A 36 16.99 58.51 7.98
N VAL A 37 18.24 58.33 7.54
CA VAL A 37 18.62 57.16 6.75
C VAL A 37 18.56 55.94 7.65
N GLN A 38 17.72 54.99 7.30
CA GLN A 38 17.63 53.76 8.07
C GLN A 38 18.76 52.80 7.66
N PHE A 39 19.30 52.06 8.63
CA PHE A 39 20.25 50.96 8.40
C PHE A 39 19.84 50.07 7.21
N LYS A 40 18.55 49.73 7.12
CA LYS A 40 18.01 48.87 6.05
C LYS A 40 18.19 49.47 4.66
N GLN A 41 18.19 50.79 4.51
CA GLN A 41 18.41 51.46 3.23
C GLN A 41 19.89 51.37 2.81
N VAL A 42 20.81 51.55 3.76
CA VAL A 42 22.26 51.37 3.52
C VAL A 42 22.56 49.90 3.22
N TRP A 43 22.04 48.97 4.03
CA TRP A 43 22.17 47.52 3.79
C TRP A 43 21.65 47.12 2.41
N ASN A 44 20.47 47.61 2.00
CA ASN A 44 19.91 47.36 0.66
C ASN A 44 20.82 47.89 -0.45
N TRP A 45 21.46 49.04 -0.26
CA TRP A 45 22.40 49.59 -1.23
C TRP A 45 23.62 48.66 -1.39
N PHE A 46 24.24 48.22 -0.29
CA PHE A 46 25.38 47.30 -0.34
C PHE A 46 24.99 45.96 -0.95
N GLN A 47 23.80 45.45 -0.62
CA GLN A 47 23.25 44.24 -1.24
C GLN A 47 23.12 44.40 -2.75
N ASN A 48 22.37 45.40 -3.21
CA ASN A 48 22.14 45.65 -4.64
C ASN A 48 23.45 45.85 -5.40
N ARG A 49 24.43 46.51 -4.79
CA ARG A 49 25.73 46.75 -5.41
C ARG A 49 26.55 45.47 -5.55
N ARG A 50 26.57 44.61 -4.53
CA ARG A 50 27.20 43.28 -4.59
C ARG A 50 26.54 42.40 -5.64
N TYR A 51 25.21 42.44 -5.74
CA TYR A 51 24.46 41.77 -6.81
C TYR A 51 24.88 42.25 -8.20
N ALA A 52 25.00 43.57 -8.40
CA ALA A 52 25.42 44.13 -9.68
C ALA A 52 26.87 43.77 -10.06
N ILE A 53 27.77 43.62 -9.08
CA ILE A 53 29.16 43.18 -9.30
C ILE A 53 29.20 41.69 -9.67
N ARG A 54 28.49 40.82 -8.94
CA ARG A 54 28.42 39.38 -9.24
C ARG A 54 27.77 39.08 -10.59
N ALA A 55 26.72 39.81 -10.96
CA ALA A 55 26.06 39.64 -12.25
C ALA A 55 26.97 39.96 -13.45
N LYS A 56 28.06 40.73 -13.24
CA LYS A 56 29.05 41.04 -14.29
C LYS A 56 30.13 39.97 -14.44
N SER A 57 30.40 39.16 -13.41
CA SER A 57 31.43 38.11 -13.45
C SER A 57 30.97 36.80 -14.11
N SER A 58 29.68 36.48 -14.09
CA SER A 58 29.14 35.19 -14.58
C SER A 58 28.99 35.05 -16.10
N LYS A 59 29.58 35.92 -16.92
CA LYS A 59 29.36 35.99 -18.40
C LYS A 59 30.42 35.30 -19.28
N VAL A 60 31.26 34.41 -18.75
CA VAL A 60 32.24 33.64 -19.57
C VAL A 60 31.88 32.15 -19.55
N PRO A 61 31.43 31.54 -20.67
CA PRO A 61 31.09 30.12 -20.71
C PRO A 61 32.34 29.26 -21.01
N GLY A 62 32.63 28.30 -20.14
CA GLY A 62 33.62 27.23 -20.39
C GLY A 62 33.00 26.07 -21.17
N LYS A 63 33.65 25.65 -22.26
CA LYS A 63 33.28 24.48 -23.09
C LYS A 63 33.52 23.17 -22.31
N LEU A 64 32.52 22.29 -22.28
CA LEU A 64 32.71 20.88 -21.90
C LEU A 64 33.00 20.06 -23.16
N ASN A 65 34.20 19.47 -23.22
CA ASN A 65 34.59 18.44 -24.18
C ASN A 65 34.18 17.06 -23.61
N VAL A 66 33.40 16.29 -24.36
CA VAL A 66 33.23 14.84 -24.13
C VAL A 66 33.85 14.11 -25.31
N THR A 67 34.87 13.31 -25.02
CA THR A 67 35.62 12.50 -25.98
C THR A 67 34.83 11.25 -26.35
N SER A 68 34.61 11.02 -27.65
CA SER A 68 34.05 9.77 -28.20
C SER A 68 35.14 8.72 -28.41
N MET A 69 34.91 7.48 -27.96
CA MET A 69 35.71 6.30 -28.35
C MET A 69 35.01 5.49 -29.46
N PRO A 70 35.77 4.81 -30.34
CA PRO A 70 35.30 4.41 -31.68
C PRO A 70 34.66 3.03 -31.71
N ARG A 71 33.69 2.84 -32.62
CA ARG A 71 33.18 1.52 -33.03
C ARG A 71 33.86 1.13 -34.34
N ASP A 72 34.43 -0.07 -34.36
CA ASP A 72 35.08 -0.66 -35.53
C ASP A 72 34.04 -1.28 -36.47
N ASP A 73 34.15 -0.96 -37.74
CA ASP A 73 33.23 -1.27 -38.82
C ASP A 73 33.55 -2.64 -39.44
N SER A 74 32.56 -3.51 -39.54
CA SER A 74 32.55 -4.56 -40.58
C SER A 74 31.13 -4.77 -41.10
N ASN A 75 30.82 -4.05 -42.17
CA ASN A 75 29.66 -4.25 -43.05
C ASN A 75 30.02 -5.31 -44.11
N PRO A 76 29.06 -6.00 -44.77
CA PRO A 76 28.10 -5.29 -45.64
C PRO A 76 26.71 -5.93 -45.81
N VAL A 77 25.64 -5.12 -45.88
CA VAL A 77 24.47 -5.45 -46.70
C VAL A 77 23.93 -4.21 -47.42
N ARG A 78 23.55 -4.43 -48.68
CA ARG A 78 23.26 -3.50 -49.77
C ARG A 78 21.76 -3.15 -49.85
N ASN A 79 21.48 -1.84 -49.97
CA ASN A 79 20.36 -1.10 -50.61
C ASN A 79 18.89 -1.54 -50.39
N VAL A 80 18.01 -0.57 -50.05
CA VAL A 80 17.13 0.17 -51.01
C VAL A 80 16.25 1.22 -50.27
N LEU A 81 16.39 2.47 -50.73
CA LEU A 81 15.51 3.67 -50.86
C LEU A 81 14.32 3.99 -49.91
N GLN A 82 14.37 5.21 -49.36
CA GLN A 82 13.24 6.07 -48.93
C GLN A 82 12.68 6.89 -50.11
N PRO A 83 11.41 7.35 -50.03
CA PRO A 83 11.19 8.79 -50.23
C PRO A 83 10.08 9.46 -49.38
N VAL A 84 10.45 10.64 -48.84
CA VAL A 84 9.79 11.98 -48.82
C VAL A 84 8.25 12.10 -48.75
N ALA A 85 7.79 12.89 -47.76
CA ALA A 85 6.42 13.32 -47.56
C ALA A 85 6.02 14.57 -48.39
N ALA A 86 4.77 14.63 -48.83
CA ALA A 86 4.11 15.78 -49.48
C ALA A 86 2.57 15.77 -49.16
N PRO A 87 1.78 16.82 -49.47
CA PRO A 87 0.97 17.58 -48.50
C PRO A 87 -0.57 17.41 -48.63
N MET A 88 -1.33 17.92 -47.64
CA MET A 88 -2.81 17.89 -47.58
C MET A 88 -3.53 18.90 -48.52
N PRO A 89 -4.74 18.59 -49.05
CA PRO A 89 -5.62 19.56 -49.72
C PRO A 89 -6.88 19.98 -48.87
N PRO A 90 -7.61 21.06 -49.29
CA PRO A 90 -8.53 21.88 -48.46
C PRO A 90 -10.05 21.55 -48.65
N PRO A 91 -11.00 22.24 -47.95
CA PRO A 91 -12.40 21.81 -47.80
C PRO A 91 -13.41 22.50 -48.75
N MET A 92 -14.55 21.85 -49.05
CA MET A 92 -15.72 22.48 -49.68
C MET A 92 -17.09 22.00 -49.11
N ALA A 93 -17.85 23.02 -48.67
CA ALA A 93 -19.30 23.31 -48.72
C ALA A 93 -20.42 22.23 -48.59
N ALA A 94 -21.42 22.61 -47.79
CA ALA A 94 -22.67 21.92 -47.41
C ALA A 94 -23.82 21.96 -48.45
N PRO A 95 -24.99 21.37 -48.12
CA PRO A 95 -26.19 22.23 -48.03
C PRO A 95 -27.08 22.06 -46.78
N MET A 96 -27.81 23.16 -46.56
CA MET A 96 -28.83 23.57 -45.57
C MET A 96 -30.13 22.71 -45.62
N SER A 97 -31.16 22.76 -44.75
CA SER A 97 -31.55 23.35 -43.46
C SER A 97 -32.96 22.79 -43.10
N THR A 98 -33.44 23.09 -41.87
CA THR A 98 -34.82 23.05 -41.28
C THR A 98 -34.97 22.03 -40.13
N ALA A 99 -35.50 22.32 -38.93
CA ALA A 99 -35.85 23.54 -38.19
C ALA A 99 -35.89 23.21 -36.66
N THR A 100 -35.58 24.19 -35.81
CA THR A 100 -35.54 24.25 -34.31
C THR A 100 -36.93 24.22 -33.63
N PRO A 101 -37.15 24.26 -32.27
CA PRO A 101 -36.26 24.65 -31.12
C PRO A 101 -36.27 23.67 -29.89
N ALA A 102 -35.14 23.43 -29.20
CA ALA A 102 -34.50 24.14 -28.06
C ALA A 102 -35.07 23.86 -26.64
N THR A 103 -34.35 23.04 -25.86
CA THR A 103 -34.13 23.25 -24.41
C THR A 103 -32.79 22.64 -23.96
N THR A 104 -31.90 23.52 -23.50
CA THR A 104 -30.65 23.38 -22.72
C THR A 104 -30.22 22.02 -22.17
N VAL A 105 -29.03 21.55 -22.60
CA VAL A 105 -28.18 20.57 -21.91
C VAL A 105 -26.93 21.31 -21.39
N PRO A 106 -26.51 21.15 -20.12
CA PRO A 106 -25.29 21.79 -19.62
C PRO A 106 -24.03 21.15 -20.19
N VAL A 107 -23.08 22.01 -20.53
CA VAL A 107 -21.74 21.69 -21.02
C VAL A 107 -21.01 20.79 -20.03
N ALA A 108 -20.67 19.57 -20.46
CA ALA A 108 -19.76 18.68 -19.76
C ALA A 108 -18.32 19.19 -19.93
N THR A 109 -17.80 19.84 -18.88
CA THR A 109 -16.36 19.98 -18.67
C THR A 109 -15.75 18.60 -18.55
N ARG A 110 -14.92 18.21 -19.53
CA ARG A 110 -13.99 17.08 -19.40
C ARG A 110 -12.99 17.39 -18.29
N HIS A 111 -13.29 16.98 -17.06
CA HIS A 111 -12.27 16.76 -16.05
C HIS A 111 -11.52 15.48 -16.42
N MET A 112 -10.38 15.63 -17.09
CA MET A 112 -9.35 14.59 -17.08
C MET A 112 -8.88 14.48 -15.62
N SER A 113 -8.99 13.29 -15.02
CA SER A 113 -8.52 13.05 -13.66
C SER A 113 -7.00 13.22 -13.62
N GLU A 114 -6.50 14.18 -12.84
CA GLU A 114 -5.08 14.29 -12.51
C GLU A 114 -4.67 13.03 -11.73
N SER A 115 -4.06 12.07 -12.42
CA SER A 115 -3.26 11.03 -11.80
C SER A 115 -2.03 11.71 -11.19
N PHE A 116 -2.03 11.91 -9.87
CA PHE A 116 -0.88 12.47 -9.18
C PHE A 116 0.34 11.55 -9.37
N MET A 117 1.34 12.02 -10.12
CA MET A 117 2.67 11.39 -10.16
C MET A 117 3.37 11.70 -8.84
N GLU A 118 3.72 10.68 -8.06
CA GLU A 118 4.20 10.84 -6.69
C GLU A 118 5.73 10.98 -6.57
N PHE A 119 6.48 10.54 -7.59
CA PHE A 119 7.93 10.42 -7.55
C PHE A 119 8.61 11.10 -8.74
N GLU A 120 9.82 11.61 -8.50
CA GLU A 120 10.74 12.07 -9.52
C GLU A 120 12.07 11.31 -9.40
N ALA A 121 12.71 11.04 -10.54
CA ALA A 121 13.97 10.32 -10.63
C ALA A 121 15.00 11.11 -11.43
N LYS A 122 16.27 10.98 -11.05
CA LYS A 122 17.40 11.62 -11.72
C LYS A 122 17.90 10.73 -12.85
N SER A 123 17.83 11.21 -14.09
CA SER A 123 18.38 10.49 -15.24
C SER A 123 19.90 10.43 -15.14
N SER A 124 20.45 9.28 -15.51
CA SER A 124 21.89 9.06 -15.57
C SER A 124 22.52 9.65 -16.84
N ARG A 125 21.71 9.94 -17.87
CA ARG A 125 22.15 10.43 -19.18
C ARG A 125 22.50 11.92 -19.14
N ASP A 126 21.67 12.73 -18.50
CA ASP A 126 21.80 14.20 -18.49
C ASP A 126 21.87 14.80 -17.08
N GLY A 127 21.64 14.01 -16.03
CA GLY A 127 21.66 14.47 -14.65
C GLY A 127 20.45 15.32 -14.25
N ALA A 128 19.41 15.41 -15.07
CA ALA A 128 18.18 16.12 -14.78
C ALA A 128 17.17 15.25 -14.02
N TRP A 129 16.24 15.91 -13.33
CA TRP A 129 15.13 15.25 -12.65
C TRP A 129 13.88 15.24 -13.52
N TYR A 130 13.25 14.06 -13.58
CA TYR A 130 12.04 13.82 -14.36
C TYR A 130 10.97 13.15 -13.51
N ASP A 131 9.71 13.44 -13.80
CA ASP A 131 8.58 12.74 -13.17
C ASP A 131 8.58 11.26 -13.59
N VAL A 132 8.34 10.36 -12.62
CA VAL A 132 8.23 8.92 -12.86
C VAL A 132 6.79 8.58 -13.22
N ALA A 133 6.59 8.04 -14.43
CA ALA A 133 5.29 7.56 -14.87
C ALA A 133 4.96 6.16 -14.31
N THR A 134 5.96 5.26 -14.26
CA THR A 134 5.77 3.88 -13.77
C THR A 134 7.11 3.25 -13.36
N PHE A 135 7.07 2.39 -12.33
CA PHE A 135 8.16 1.48 -11.99
C PHE A 135 7.95 0.14 -12.68
N LEU A 136 8.94 -0.30 -13.47
CA LEU A 136 8.83 -1.48 -14.33
C LEU A 136 9.40 -2.73 -13.65
N ALA A 137 10.54 -2.59 -12.97
CA ALA A 137 11.24 -3.69 -12.33
C ALA A 137 12.11 -3.18 -11.16
N HIS A 138 12.60 -4.09 -10.33
CA HIS A 138 13.57 -3.79 -9.27
C HIS A 138 14.62 -4.91 -9.19
N ARG A 139 15.83 -4.55 -8.73
CA ARG A 139 16.92 -5.51 -8.49
C ARG A 139 17.71 -5.17 -7.23
N TYR A 140 18.21 -6.20 -6.57
CA TYR A 140 19.09 -6.09 -5.41
C TYR A 140 20.48 -6.61 -5.78
N MET A 141 21.52 -5.81 -5.53
CA MET A 141 22.89 -6.26 -5.64
C MET A 141 23.42 -6.58 -4.23
N GLU A 142 24.16 -7.68 -4.06
CA GLU A 142 24.56 -8.25 -2.76
C GLU A 142 25.27 -7.27 -1.81
N THR A 143 25.84 -6.18 -2.34
CA THR A 143 26.53 -5.12 -1.58
C THR A 143 26.18 -3.69 -2.02
N GLY A 144 25.14 -3.51 -2.86
CA GLY A 144 24.84 -2.24 -3.56
C GLY A 144 23.54 -1.55 -3.15
N ASP A 145 23.45 -0.26 -3.46
CA ASP A 145 22.21 0.54 -3.40
C ASP A 145 21.14 -0.11 -4.30
N PRO A 146 19.93 -0.44 -3.81
CA PRO A 146 18.91 -1.06 -4.64
C PRO A 146 18.58 -0.21 -5.86
N GLU A 147 18.30 -0.88 -6.98
CA GLU A 147 18.00 -0.22 -8.24
C GLU A 147 16.61 -0.58 -8.72
N VAL A 148 15.95 0.41 -9.33
CA VAL A 148 14.63 0.26 -9.95
C VAL A 148 14.68 0.71 -11.39
N GLN A 149 13.96 -0.01 -12.24
CA GLN A 149 13.77 0.39 -13.61
C GLN A 149 12.56 1.32 -13.67
N VAL A 150 12.76 2.55 -14.14
CA VAL A 150 11.73 3.59 -14.22
C VAL A 150 11.41 3.95 -15.66
N ARG A 151 10.13 4.22 -15.91
CA ARG A 151 9.67 4.94 -17.11
C ARG A 151 9.42 6.39 -16.75
N PHE A 152 10.11 7.30 -17.41
CA PHE A 152 9.90 8.74 -17.25
C PHE A 152 8.63 9.20 -17.98
N ALA A 153 7.94 10.19 -17.40
CA ALA A 153 6.75 10.77 -18.00
C ALA A 153 7.08 11.47 -19.33
N GLY A 154 6.33 11.13 -20.38
CA GLY A 154 6.54 11.69 -21.73
C GLY A 154 7.57 10.94 -22.57
N PHE A 155 8.17 9.87 -22.06
CA PHE A 155 9.18 9.07 -22.77
C PHE A 155 8.70 7.63 -23.06
N GLY A 156 9.25 7.05 -24.13
CA GLY A 156 8.96 5.68 -24.56
C GLY A 156 9.84 4.62 -23.88
N PRO A 157 9.60 3.32 -24.12
CA PRO A 157 10.36 2.22 -23.50
C PRO A 157 11.88 2.24 -23.77
N GLU A 158 12.31 2.87 -24.87
CA GLU A 158 13.73 3.02 -25.22
C GLU A 158 14.53 3.93 -24.25
N GLU A 159 13.80 4.71 -23.46
CA GLU A 159 14.33 5.66 -22.47
C GLU A 159 14.16 5.15 -21.04
N ASP A 160 13.73 3.89 -20.85
CA ASP A 160 13.62 3.28 -19.52
C ASP A 160 15.02 3.13 -18.89
N GLU A 161 15.19 3.58 -17.64
CA GLU A 161 16.49 3.61 -16.97
C GLU A 161 16.50 2.88 -15.62
N TRP A 162 17.63 2.25 -15.30
CA TRP A 162 17.89 1.72 -13.96
C TRP A 162 18.43 2.82 -13.05
N VAL A 163 17.67 3.16 -12.02
CA VAL A 163 17.94 4.28 -11.12
C VAL A 163 18.20 3.77 -9.71
N LYS A 164 19.26 4.30 -9.09
CA LYS A 164 19.66 3.99 -7.71
C LYS A 164 18.72 4.66 -6.71
N VAL A 165 18.10 3.85 -5.86
CA VAL A 165 17.02 4.27 -4.96
C VAL A 165 17.49 5.30 -3.93
N CYS A 166 18.65 5.11 -3.27
CA CYS A 166 19.09 6.08 -2.25
C CYS A 166 19.51 7.44 -2.83
N LYS A 167 19.97 7.46 -4.08
CA LYS A 167 20.67 8.63 -4.64
C LYS A 167 19.85 9.41 -5.65
N HIS A 168 19.01 8.72 -6.41
CA HIS A 168 18.46 9.25 -7.65
C HIS A 168 16.93 9.08 -7.74
N LEU A 169 16.24 8.78 -6.64
CA LEU A 169 14.79 8.67 -6.60
C LEU A 169 14.24 9.33 -5.33
N ARG A 170 13.24 10.21 -5.48
CA ARG A 170 12.65 10.95 -4.35
C ARG A 170 11.20 11.35 -4.63
N GLN A 171 10.51 11.83 -3.59
CA GLN A 171 9.18 12.43 -3.77
C GLN A 171 9.27 13.64 -4.69
N ARG A 172 8.24 13.79 -5.54
CA ARG A 172 8.14 14.85 -6.54
C ARG A 172 8.21 16.24 -5.90
N SER A 173 9.03 17.11 -6.46
CA SER A 173 9.10 18.52 -6.08
C SER A 173 7.86 19.25 -6.60
N LEU A 174 7.31 20.17 -5.82
CA LEU A 174 6.08 20.87 -6.16
C LEU A 174 6.36 22.29 -6.66
N PRO A 175 5.75 22.74 -7.78
CA PRO A 175 5.87 24.13 -8.21
C PRO A 175 5.36 25.08 -7.13
N CYS A 176 6.11 26.15 -6.86
CA CYS A 176 5.71 27.14 -5.86
C CYS A 176 4.60 28.06 -6.39
N GLU A 177 3.53 28.24 -5.60
CA GLU A 177 2.53 29.27 -5.91
C GLU A 177 3.01 30.68 -5.53
N ALA A 178 2.38 31.72 -6.09
CA ALA A 178 2.80 33.10 -5.87
C ALA A 178 2.77 33.54 -4.38
N SER A 179 1.81 33.02 -3.61
CA SER A 179 1.66 33.21 -2.16
C SER A 179 2.76 32.51 -1.36
N GLU A 180 3.29 31.40 -1.88
CA GLU A 180 4.25 30.53 -1.20
C GLU A 180 5.69 31.06 -1.23
N CYS A 181 5.95 32.14 -1.97
CA CYS A 181 7.32 32.62 -2.18
C CYS A 181 8.07 32.86 -0.86
N VAL A 182 7.37 33.31 0.19
CA VAL A 182 7.91 33.64 1.51
C VAL A 182 8.52 32.41 2.20
N ALA A 183 8.06 31.21 1.85
CA ALA A 183 8.55 29.94 2.39
C ALA A 183 9.93 29.54 1.85
N VAL A 184 10.34 30.05 0.68
CA VAL A 184 11.64 29.77 0.06
C VAL A 184 12.72 30.67 0.68
N LEU A 185 13.65 30.10 1.44
CA LEU A 185 14.65 30.83 2.22
C LEU A 185 16.08 30.58 1.72
N PRO A 186 17.02 31.52 1.97
CA PRO A 186 18.44 31.26 1.76
C PRO A 186 18.91 30.03 2.56
N GLY A 187 19.67 29.16 1.90
CA GLY A 187 20.11 27.86 2.40
C GLY A 187 19.24 26.69 1.93
N ASP A 188 18.04 26.93 1.40
CA ASP A 188 17.17 25.86 0.94
C ASP A 188 17.73 25.15 -0.30
N LEU A 189 17.64 23.81 -0.30
CA LEU A 189 17.77 23.00 -1.49
C LEU A 189 16.42 23.02 -2.23
N ILE A 190 16.43 23.33 -3.53
CA ILE A 190 15.25 23.42 -4.38
C ILE A 190 15.47 22.66 -5.69
N LEU A 191 14.38 22.31 -6.37
CA LEU A 191 14.44 21.89 -7.76
C LEU A 191 14.21 23.13 -8.64
N CYS A 192 15.18 23.47 -9.48
CA CYS A 192 15.17 24.70 -10.27
C CYS A 192 15.19 24.38 -11.77
N PHE A 193 14.29 25.02 -12.49
CA PHE A 193 14.22 24.93 -13.95
C PHE A 193 15.31 25.80 -14.59
N GLN A 194 16.17 25.18 -15.40
CA GLN A 194 17.22 25.86 -16.14
C GLN A 194 16.95 25.75 -17.65
N GLU A 195 16.97 26.89 -18.33
CA GLU A 195 16.80 26.96 -19.79
C GLU A 195 18.19 27.03 -20.43
N GLY A 196 18.60 25.95 -21.08
CA GLY A 196 19.79 25.87 -21.92
C GLY A 196 19.50 26.30 -23.36
N LYS A 197 20.51 26.23 -24.22
CA LYS A 197 20.37 26.56 -25.65
C LYS A 197 19.54 25.52 -26.42
N ASP A 198 19.73 24.24 -26.06
CA ASP A 198 19.17 23.10 -26.79
C ASP A 198 18.17 22.29 -25.95
N GLN A 199 18.12 22.52 -24.63
CA GLN A 199 17.29 21.75 -23.68
C GLN A 199 16.84 22.63 -22.51
N ALA A 200 15.69 22.31 -21.92
CA ALA A 200 15.18 22.99 -20.74
C ALA A 200 14.80 21.95 -19.68
N LEU A 201 15.57 21.91 -18.59
CA LEU A 201 15.65 20.79 -17.66
C LEU A 201 15.56 21.25 -16.20
N TYR A 202 15.23 20.33 -15.31
CA TYR A 202 15.14 20.58 -13.87
C TYR A 202 16.36 20.01 -13.15
N PHE A 203 17.04 20.85 -12.38
CA PHE A 203 18.24 20.49 -11.62
C PHE A 203 18.13 20.90 -10.16
N ASP A 204 18.86 20.20 -9.30
CA ASP A 204 19.04 20.63 -7.91
C ASP A 204 19.83 21.93 -7.85
N ALA A 205 19.36 22.84 -6.99
CA ALA A 205 20.02 24.11 -6.74
C ALA A 205 19.84 24.57 -5.29
N HIS A 206 20.84 25.28 -4.77
CA HIS A 206 20.79 25.91 -3.46
C HIS A 206 20.42 27.40 -3.58
N VAL A 207 19.46 27.84 -2.78
CA VAL A 207 19.10 29.26 -2.68
C VAL A 207 20.19 29.99 -1.89
N LEU A 208 20.92 30.88 -2.53
CA LEU A 208 21.94 31.71 -1.88
C LEU A 208 21.34 32.98 -1.27
N ASP A 209 20.32 33.56 -1.90
CA ASP A 209 19.57 34.69 -1.36
C ASP A 209 18.18 34.84 -2.00
N ALA A 210 17.28 35.56 -1.33
CA ALA A 210 15.92 35.84 -1.76
C ALA A 210 15.60 37.34 -1.74
N GLN A 211 15.50 37.95 -2.92
CA GLN A 211 15.05 39.34 -3.10
C GLN A 211 13.53 39.42 -3.10
N ARG A 212 12.96 39.83 -1.96
CA ARG A 212 11.52 40.01 -1.79
C ARG A 212 11.01 41.28 -2.48
N ARG A 213 9.93 41.16 -3.27
CA ARG A 213 9.26 42.27 -3.95
C ARG A 213 7.75 42.19 -3.73
N ARG A 214 7.04 43.30 -3.96
CA ARG A 214 5.58 43.34 -3.85
C ARG A 214 4.94 42.41 -4.89
N HIS A 215 3.96 41.64 -4.45
CA HIS A 215 3.11 40.82 -5.31
C HIS A 215 2.02 41.71 -5.92
N ASP A 216 1.69 41.49 -7.18
CA ASP A 216 0.54 42.12 -7.83
C ASP A 216 -0.34 41.04 -8.49
N VAL A 217 -1.46 41.44 -9.09
CA VAL A 217 -2.39 40.52 -9.78
C VAL A 217 -1.74 39.69 -10.88
N ARG A 218 -0.52 40.06 -11.32
CA ARG A 218 0.25 39.35 -12.34
C ARG A 218 1.17 38.26 -11.77
N GLY A 219 1.23 38.09 -10.45
CA GLY A 219 1.97 37.03 -9.77
C GLY A 219 3.14 37.52 -8.92
N CYS A 220 3.96 36.57 -8.45
CA CYS A 220 5.11 36.88 -7.59
C CYS A 220 6.26 37.52 -8.38
N ARG A 221 6.78 38.64 -7.87
CA ARG A 221 7.93 39.37 -8.45
C ARG A 221 9.25 39.15 -7.69
N CYS A 222 9.25 38.26 -6.69
CA CYS A 222 10.47 37.91 -5.96
C CYS A 222 11.49 37.25 -6.88
N ARG A 223 12.78 37.47 -6.58
CA ARG A 223 13.89 36.86 -7.33
C ARG A 223 14.80 36.11 -6.37
N PHE A 224 15.28 34.95 -6.79
CA PHE A 224 16.11 34.07 -5.98
C PHE A 224 17.46 33.91 -6.66
N LEU A 225 18.54 34.20 -5.95
CA LEU A 225 19.87 33.82 -6.39
C LEU A 225 20.05 32.35 -6.05
N VAL A 226 20.26 31.51 -7.05
CA VAL A 226 20.42 30.07 -6.88
C VAL A 226 21.78 29.63 -7.42
N ARG A 227 22.35 28.58 -6.85
CA ARG A 227 23.54 27.90 -7.37
C ARG A 227 23.17 26.46 -7.72
N TYR A 228 23.40 26.04 -8.95
CA TYR A 228 23.08 24.68 -9.40
C TYR A 228 24.15 23.68 -8.97
N ASP A 229 23.74 22.47 -8.57
CA ASP A 229 24.65 21.45 -8.06
C ASP A 229 25.55 20.86 -9.17
N HIS A 230 25.01 20.73 -10.38
CA HIS A 230 25.66 20.01 -11.48
C HIS A 230 26.85 20.76 -12.10
N ASP A 231 26.79 22.10 -12.18
CA ASP A 231 27.81 22.94 -12.82
C ASP A 231 28.33 24.09 -11.94
N GLN A 232 27.79 24.24 -10.73
CA GLN A 232 28.11 25.32 -9.78
C GLN A 232 27.80 26.73 -10.33
N SER A 233 27.03 26.84 -11.41
CA SER A 233 26.63 28.12 -11.97
C SER A 233 25.63 28.83 -11.06
N GLU A 234 25.74 30.15 -10.98
CA GLU A 234 24.81 30.98 -10.20
C GLU A 234 23.88 31.77 -11.14
N GLU A 235 22.57 31.68 -10.88
CA GLU A 235 21.55 32.36 -11.68
C GLU A 235 20.54 33.07 -10.79
N ILE A 236 20.00 34.21 -11.25
CA ILE A 236 18.88 34.88 -10.60
C ILE A 236 17.57 34.47 -11.27
N VAL A 237 16.81 33.60 -10.62
CA VAL A 237 15.58 33.02 -11.16
C VAL A 237 14.32 33.65 -10.53
N PRO A 238 13.22 33.79 -11.30
CA PRO A 238 11.91 34.13 -10.76
C PRO A 238 11.28 32.91 -10.04
N LEU A 239 10.28 33.16 -9.18
CA LEU A 239 9.61 32.08 -8.42
C LEU A 239 9.06 30.95 -9.30
N ARG A 240 8.55 31.25 -10.51
CA ARG A 240 7.98 30.25 -11.42
C ARG A 240 8.97 29.17 -11.89
N LYS A 241 10.28 29.41 -11.73
CA LYS A 241 11.33 28.42 -12.04
C LYS A 241 11.70 27.57 -10.82
N VAL A 242 11.12 27.87 -9.64
CA VAL A 242 11.45 27.23 -8.37
C VAL A 242 10.34 26.25 -8.01
N CYS A 243 10.74 24.99 -7.84
CA CYS A 243 9.92 23.96 -7.23
C CYS A 243 10.46 23.67 -5.83
N ARG A 244 9.56 23.68 -4.85
CA ARG A 244 9.89 23.37 -3.46
C ARG A 244 10.01 21.87 -3.25
N ARG A 245 10.89 21.54 -2.32
CA ARG A 245 11.16 20.19 -1.84
C ARG A 245 10.11 19.84 -0.78
N PRO A 246 9.47 18.65 -0.80
CA PRO A 246 8.48 18.25 0.22
C PRO A 246 8.98 18.39 1.67
N GLU A 247 10.29 18.29 1.88
CA GLU A 247 10.96 18.47 3.17
C GLU A 247 10.81 19.89 3.74
N THR A 248 10.44 20.89 2.93
CA THR A 248 10.22 22.28 3.36
C THR A 248 8.73 22.64 3.53
N ASP A 249 7.81 21.70 3.34
CA ASP A 249 6.34 21.93 3.37
C ASP A 249 5.80 22.32 4.74
N TYR A 250 6.47 21.95 5.83
CA TYR A 250 6.07 22.35 7.19
C TYR A 250 6.01 23.88 7.34
N ARG A 251 6.83 24.62 6.59
CA ARG A 251 6.84 26.10 6.61
C ARG A 251 5.57 26.66 5.99
N LEU A 252 5.02 26.00 4.97
CA LEU A 252 3.74 26.40 4.36
C LEU A 252 2.57 26.10 5.26
N GLN A 253 2.58 24.97 5.95
CA GLN A 253 1.57 24.66 6.97
C GLN A 253 1.57 25.71 8.08
N GLN A 254 2.75 26.17 8.49
CA GLN A 254 2.88 27.28 9.44
C GLN A 254 2.38 28.62 8.88
N LEU A 255 2.67 28.93 7.61
CA LEU A 255 2.16 30.13 6.94
C LEU A 255 0.64 30.11 6.79
N HIS A 256 0.04 28.98 6.45
CA HIS A 256 -1.41 28.83 6.33
C HIS A 256 -2.09 28.85 7.71
N ALA A 257 -1.47 28.26 8.73
CA ALA A 257 -1.96 28.35 10.11
C ALA A 257 -1.92 29.78 10.65
N SER A 258 -0.87 30.54 10.35
CA SER A 258 -0.73 31.95 10.75
C SER A 258 -1.65 32.89 9.96
N SER A 259 -1.93 32.59 8.69
CA SER A 259 -2.94 33.29 7.88
C SER A 259 -4.37 33.09 8.43
N ASN A 260 -4.64 31.95 9.07
CA ASN A 260 -5.91 31.65 9.75
C ASN A 260 -5.99 32.21 11.19
N THR A 261 -4.92 32.81 11.72
CA THR A 261 -4.85 33.34 13.09
C THR A 261 -4.60 34.85 13.16
N GLU A 262 -4.88 35.62 12.11
CA GLU A 262 -4.96 37.09 12.20
C GLU A 262 -6.20 37.58 12.99
N GLN A 263 -6.32 37.18 14.26
CA GLN A 263 -6.97 37.92 15.35
C GLN A 263 -6.28 37.65 16.70
N LYS A 264 -5.08 38.22 16.89
CA LYS A 264 -4.51 38.87 18.11
C LYS A 264 -2.99 38.62 18.29
N PRO A 265 -2.20 39.64 18.70
CA PRO A 265 -0.74 39.51 18.80
C PRO A 265 -0.25 39.25 20.24
N SER A 266 0.78 38.42 20.40
CA SER A 266 1.79 38.63 21.47
C SER A 266 3.15 37.94 21.19
N THR A 267 4.13 38.80 20.92
CA THR A 267 5.56 38.84 21.33
C THR A 267 6.38 37.59 21.72
N ASN A 268 7.51 37.49 20.98
CA ASN A 268 8.89 37.08 21.30
C ASN A 268 9.35 35.63 21.03
N PRO A 269 10.45 35.44 20.25
CA PRO A 269 10.98 34.12 19.88
C PRO A 269 12.20 33.72 20.71
N PRO A 270 12.52 32.41 20.85
CA PRO A 270 13.87 31.98 21.16
C PRO A 270 14.60 31.42 19.93
N THR A 271 15.90 31.70 19.93
CA THR A 271 16.96 31.47 18.96
C THR A 271 17.23 29.99 18.73
N ALA A 272 17.42 29.60 17.46
CA ALA A 272 17.79 28.25 17.05
C ALA A 272 19.26 28.20 16.63
N THR A 273 19.99 27.20 17.13
CA THR A 273 21.23 26.71 16.52
C THR A 273 21.02 25.25 16.12
N THR A 274 20.96 25.05 14.79
CA THR A 274 21.26 23.85 13.97
C THR A 274 20.77 22.45 14.40
N PRO A 275 19.72 21.95 13.72
CA PRO A 275 19.47 20.50 13.51
C PRO A 275 19.33 20.07 12.02
N ALA A 276 19.69 20.91 11.05
CA ALA A 276 19.39 20.68 9.63
C ALA A 276 20.12 19.48 9.00
N GLU A 277 21.40 19.26 9.32
CA GLU A 277 22.18 18.14 8.74
C GLU A 277 21.79 16.77 9.34
N THR A 278 21.33 16.75 10.60
CA THR A 278 20.90 15.53 11.27
C THR A 278 19.50 15.11 10.80
N MET A 279 18.60 16.08 10.56
CA MET A 279 17.27 15.82 10.01
C MET A 279 17.33 15.35 8.55
N GLN A 280 18.24 15.89 7.73
CA GLN A 280 18.36 15.46 6.33
C GLN A 280 18.89 14.03 6.17
N LYS A 281 19.84 13.59 7.02
CA LYS A 281 20.30 12.19 7.06
C LYS A 281 19.24 11.23 7.61
N GLN A 282 18.41 11.70 8.55
CA GLN A 282 17.32 10.91 9.14
C GLN A 282 16.14 10.78 8.16
N GLN A 283 15.76 11.85 7.48
CA GLN A 283 14.63 11.91 6.55
C GLN A 283 14.93 11.21 5.23
N ASN A 284 16.18 11.24 4.73
CA ASN A 284 16.61 10.37 3.62
C ASN A 284 16.66 8.90 4.02
N ARG A 285 16.99 8.56 5.27
CA ARG A 285 16.91 7.18 5.78
C ARG A 285 15.48 6.69 5.94
N ASP A 286 14.55 7.57 6.31
CA ASP A 286 13.14 7.23 6.49
C ASP A 286 12.38 7.22 5.16
N LEU A 287 12.73 8.07 4.19
CA LEU A 287 12.25 7.98 2.81
C LEU A 287 12.81 6.74 2.11
N HIS A 288 14.07 6.37 2.37
CA HIS A 288 14.66 5.11 1.90
C HIS A 288 13.93 3.88 2.47
N LYS A 289 13.51 3.92 3.74
CA LYS A 289 12.62 2.90 4.29
C LYS A 289 11.24 2.93 3.64
N LEU A 290 10.64 4.10 3.42
CA LEU A 290 9.31 4.22 2.81
C LEU A 290 9.26 3.81 1.34
N LEU A 291 10.33 4.03 0.58
CA LEU A 291 10.46 3.69 -0.84
C LEU A 291 10.84 2.23 -1.03
N ILE A 292 11.73 1.68 -0.19
CA ILE A 292 11.94 0.23 -0.10
C ILE A 292 10.66 -0.46 0.37
N LEU A 293 9.90 0.14 1.29
CA LEU A 293 8.58 -0.36 1.64
C LEU A 293 7.65 -0.24 0.42
N SER A 294 7.56 0.89 -0.28
CA SER A 294 6.65 1.10 -1.43
C SER A 294 6.97 0.21 -2.64
N LEU A 295 8.25 -0.07 -2.90
CA LEU A 295 8.71 -1.05 -3.89
C LEU A 295 8.49 -2.50 -3.43
N LYS A 296 8.48 -2.76 -2.12
CA LYS A 296 7.96 -3.99 -1.53
C LYS A 296 6.41 -4.03 -1.51
N MET A 297 5.73 -2.87 -1.54
CA MET A 297 4.28 -2.71 -1.57
C MET A 297 3.69 -2.75 -2.99
N LEU A 298 4.52 -2.91 -4.02
CA LEU A 298 4.09 -3.56 -5.27
C LEU A 298 3.50 -4.94 -5.01
N HIS A 299 3.68 -5.53 -3.81
CA HIS A 299 2.69 -6.42 -3.22
C HIS A 299 2.59 -6.23 -1.68
N SER A 300 1.68 -5.32 -1.28
CA SER A 300 0.90 -5.30 -0.02
C SER A 300 1.38 -4.43 1.18
N PRO A 301 0.47 -3.75 1.93
CA PRO A 301 0.78 -2.78 2.98
C PRO A 301 0.34 -3.14 4.42
N GLN A 302 1.07 -2.61 5.42
CA GLN A 302 0.62 -2.08 6.73
C GLN A 302 1.85 -1.59 7.55
N PRO A 303 1.72 -0.96 8.74
CA PRO A 303 1.07 0.31 9.14
C PRO A 303 1.99 1.17 10.05
N LEU A 304 1.57 2.36 10.51
CA LEU A 304 2.13 2.96 11.75
C LEU A 304 1.11 3.77 12.57
N LEU A 305 1.19 3.57 13.88
CA LEU A 305 0.71 4.34 15.04
C LEU A 305 1.92 5.14 15.63
N PRO A 306 1.85 5.74 16.84
CA PRO A 306 0.95 6.78 17.37
C PRO A 306 1.72 7.87 18.17
N VAL A 307 1.15 9.05 18.45
CA VAL A 307 1.57 9.90 19.59
C VAL A 307 0.51 11.00 19.91
N PRO A 308 0.51 11.69 21.08
CA PRO A 308 0.18 11.27 22.45
C PRO A 308 -0.95 12.08 23.13
N LEU A 309 -1.28 11.62 24.34
CA LEU A 309 -2.15 12.15 25.40
C LEU A 309 -1.88 13.59 25.88
N LEU A 310 -2.96 14.31 26.24
CA LEU A 310 -2.98 15.28 27.33
C LEU A 310 -4.32 15.27 28.12
N LYS A 311 -4.24 14.61 29.28
CA LYS A 311 -4.71 14.96 30.64
C LYS A 311 -6.14 15.49 30.92
N THR A 312 -6.83 14.66 31.73
CA THR A 312 -7.51 14.94 33.01
C THR A 312 -8.70 15.92 33.07
N CYS A 313 -9.88 15.41 33.44
CA CYS A 313 -10.41 15.58 34.80
C CYS A 313 -11.60 14.63 35.04
N ARG A 314 -11.47 13.75 36.05
CA ARG A 314 -12.58 13.02 36.66
C ARG A 314 -13.35 14.00 37.54
N ASN A 315 -14.67 14.00 37.44
CA ASN A 315 -15.48 14.13 38.65
C ASN A 315 -16.57 13.07 38.65
N GLU A 316 -16.73 12.51 39.84
CA GLU A 316 -17.42 11.28 40.17
C GLU A 316 -18.96 11.41 40.19
N LYS A 317 -19.62 10.24 40.07
CA LYS A 317 -20.80 9.76 40.85
C LYS A 317 -22.03 10.69 40.91
N LYS A 318 -23.27 10.22 40.72
CA LYS A 318 -23.88 9.04 41.33
C LYS A 318 -25.30 8.87 40.79
N ARG A 319 -25.72 7.61 40.64
CA ARG A 319 -27.11 7.13 40.59
C ARG A 319 -27.94 7.70 41.76
N GLU A 320 -29.23 7.97 41.54
CA GLU A 320 -30.33 7.07 41.94
C GLU A 320 -31.74 7.59 41.62
N LYS A 321 -32.55 6.67 41.07
CA LYS A 321 -33.98 6.39 41.33
C LYS A 321 -35.03 7.50 41.22
N ARG A 322 -36.04 7.24 40.38
CA ARG A 322 -37.40 6.87 40.84
C ARG A 322 -38.27 6.32 39.71
N MET A 323 -39.00 5.25 40.04
CA MET A 323 -40.08 4.68 39.24
C MET A 323 -41.27 5.63 39.17
N ALA A 324 -41.94 5.66 38.02
CA ALA A 324 -43.39 5.87 37.95
C ALA A 324 -43.95 5.04 36.78
N VAL A 325 -44.86 4.14 37.16
CA VAL A 325 -45.66 3.28 36.29
C VAL A 325 -46.78 4.13 35.69
N LEU A 326 -47.01 4.05 34.38
CA LEU A 326 -48.31 4.28 33.77
C LEU A 326 -48.46 3.44 32.50
N LYS A 327 -49.36 2.47 32.60
CA LYS A 327 -49.91 1.66 31.50
C LYS A 327 -50.84 2.55 30.67
N LEU A 328 -50.71 2.50 29.35
CA LEU A 328 -51.83 2.65 28.44
C LEU A 328 -51.59 1.78 27.20
N GLN A 329 -52.54 0.88 26.97
CA GLN A 329 -52.58 -0.08 25.88
C GLN A 329 -53.07 0.56 24.59
N SER A 330 -52.69 -0.07 23.47
CA SER A 330 -53.47 -0.20 22.23
C SER A 330 -53.69 1.05 21.38
N LEU A 331 -53.07 1.08 20.19
CA LEU A 331 -53.74 1.24 18.88
C LEU A 331 -52.72 1.17 17.71
N LYS A 332 -53.01 0.33 16.72
CA LYS A 332 -52.50 0.33 15.32
C LYS A 332 -53.71 0.02 14.43
N PRO A 333 -53.71 0.29 13.11
CA PRO A 333 -52.97 1.31 12.33
C PRO A 333 -53.85 2.02 11.27
N ARG A 334 -53.33 3.03 10.54
CA ARG A 334 -53.49 3.35 9.07
C ARG A 334 -53.33 4.86 8.74
N PRO A 335 -52.98 5.23 7.48
CA PRO A 335 -51.71 5.85 7.13
C PRO A 335 -51.80 7.37 6.96
N ILE A 336 -50.68 8.08 7.16
CA ILE A 336 -50.55 9.47 6.75
C ILE A 336 -49.33 9.60 5.84
N SER A 337 -49.64 10.01 4.63
CA SER A 337 -48.77 10.48 3.56
C SER A 337 -47.87 11.64 4.01
N GLU A 338 -46.63 11.62 3.51
CA GLU A 338 -45.74 12.76 3.32
C GLU A 338 -45.53 13.71 4.51
N LEU A 339 -44.51 13.41 5.33
CA LEU A 339 -43.67 14.44 5.91
C LEU A 339 -42.20 14.06 5.70
N SER A 340 -41.58 14.69 4.71
CA SER A 340 -40.14 14.65 4.47
C SER A 340 -39.42 15.39 5.59
N ILE A 341 -39.11 14.69 6.68
CA ILE A 341 -38.14 15.14 7.68
C ILE A 341 -36.77 14.66 7.21
N LYS A 342 -35.95 15.60 6.72
CA LYS A 342 -34.50 15.38 6.57
C LYS A 342 -33.90 15.15 7.95
N VAL A 343 -33.87 13.90 8.38
CA VAL A 343 -32.96 13.48 9.45
C VAL A 343 -31.57 13.56 8.84
N GLY A 344 -30.81 14.58 9.24
CA GLY A 344 -29.39 14.64 8.95
C GLY A 344 -28.76 13.32 9.37
N SER A 345 -28.13 12.64 8.43
CA SER A 345 -27.47 11.35 8.62
C SER A 345 -26.46 11.44 9.76
N ILE A 346 -26.87 11.09 10.97
CA ILE A 346 -25.95 10.76 12.07
C ILE A 346 -25.24 9.48 11.61
N ARG A 347 -24.03 9.61 11.05
CA ARG A 347 -23.15 8.46 10.84
C ARG A 347 -22.81 7.92 12.22
N CYS A 348 -23.48 6.83 12.62
CA CYS A 348 -23.17 6.12 13.84
C CYS A 348 -21.86 5.35 13.60
N TYR A 349 -20.73 5.94 13.93
CA TYR A 349 -19.45 5.25 13.88
C TYR A 349 -19.40 4.25 15.04
N VAL A 350 -19.32 2.95 14.72
CA VAL A 350 -19.05 1.93 15.74
C VAL A 350 -17.61 2.12 16.20
N SER A 351 -17.42 2.68 17.40
CA SER A 351 -16.10 2.95 17.97
C SER A 351 -15.51 1.76 18.73
N SER A 352 -16.37 0.85 19.22
CA SER A 352 -15.98 -0.40 19.86
C SER A 352 -16.99 -1.51 19.61
N CYS A 353 -16.56 -2.76 19.75
CA CYS A 353 -17.37 -3.93 19.47
C CYS A 353 -16.93 -5.15 20.29
N ARG A 354 -17.72 -6.23 20.26
CA ARG A 354 -17.32 -7.48 20.89
C ARG A 354 -16.24 -8.17 20.04
N ALA A 355 -15.21 -8.68 20.70
CA ALA A 355 -14.16 -9.49 20.06
C ALA A 355 -13.55 -10.51 21.02
N VAL A 356 -12.89 -11.52 20.46
CA VAL A 356 -12.14 -12.53 21.21
C VAL A 356 -10.65 -12.24 21.07
N LEU A 357 -10.03 -11.87 22.19
CA LEU A 357 -8.60 -11.58 22.28
C LEU A 357 -7.80 -12.82 22.70
N LEU A 358 -6.63 -12.97 22.09
CA LEU A 358 -5.56 -13.87 22.50
C LEU A 358 -4.46 -13.03 23.18
N PRO A 359 -4.41 -12.94 24.52
CA PRO A 359 -3.44 -12.11 25.23
C PRO A 359 -2.06 -12.78 25.39
N ARG A 360 -2.02 -14.10 25.32
CA ARG A 360 -0.82 -14.94 25.39
C ARG A 360 -1.12 -16.27 24.70
N PHE A 361 -0.08 -16.99 24.30
CA PHE A 361 -0.26 -18.35 23.78
C PHE A 361 -0.66 -19.34 24.89
N GLY A 362 -1.37 -20.40 24.55
CA GLY A 362 -1.79 -21.45 25.49
C GLY A 362 -2.96 -22.31 24.99
N GLY A 363 -3.63 -23.00 25.91
CA GLY A 363 -4.82 -23.79 25.64
C GLY A 363 -6.07 -22.93 25.37
N PRO A 364 -7.24 -23.51 25.09
CA PRO A 364 -8.46 -22.74 24.81
C PRO A 364 -8.82 -21.74 25.92
N GLU A 365 -8.43 -22.00 27.16
CA GLU A 365 -8.68 -21.17 28.35
C GLU A 365 -8.10 -19.74 28.24
N VAL A 366 -7.11 -19.51 27.38
CA VAL A 366 -6.48 -18.19 27.23
C VAL A 366 -7.32 -17.19 26.45
N LEU A 367 -8.29 -17.66 25.65
CA LEU A 367 -9.12 -16.79 24.81
C LEU A 367 -10.02 -15.91 25.69
N GLN A 368 -10.04 -14.61 25.46
CA GLN A 368 -10.82 -13.66 26.26
C GLN A 368 -11.86 -12.97 25.40
N HIS A 369 -13.13 -13.27 25.65
CA HIS A 369 -14.24 -12.50 25.10
C HIS A 369 -14.30 -11.12 25.77
N ARG A 370 -14.30 -10.05 24.97
CA ARG A 370 -14.31 -8.65 25.41
C ARG A 370 -15.41 -7.89 24.67
N PRO A 371 -16.29 -7.15 25.37
CA PRO A 371 -17.42 -6.48 24.73
C PRO A 371 -17.11 -5.12 24.11
N ASP A 372 -15.96 -4.53 24.43
CA ASP A 372 -15.64 -3.12 24.21
C ASP A 372 -14.27 -2.93 23.54
N VAL A 373 -13.94 -3.77 22.55
CA VAL A 373 -12.68 -3.68 21.81
C VAL A 373 -12.78 -2.58 20.74
N PRO A 374 -11.83 -1.61 20.69
CA PRO A 374 -11.86 -0.56 19.68
C PRO A 374 -11.84 -1.10 18.25
N VAL A 375 -12.65 -0.49 17.39
CA VAL A 375 -12.62 -0.69 15.93
C VAL A 375 -11.69 0.38 15.34
N PRO A 376 -10.56 0.00 14.71
CA PRO A 376 -9.67 0.96 14.07
C PRO A 376 -10.32 1.71 12.92
N ASP A 377 -9.78 2.88 12.59
CA ASP A 377 -10.15 3.61 11.38
C ASP A 377 -9.79 2.80 10.12
N LEU A 378 -10.70 2.79 9.14
CA LEU A 378 -10.47 2.10 7.87
C LEU A 378 -9.44 2.87 7.03
N LYS A 379 -8.51 2.14 6.42
CA LYS A 379 -7.68 2.65 5.33
C LYS A 379 -8.46 2.80 4.04
N PRO A 380 -7.95 3.55 3.04
CA PRO A 380 -8.66 3.78 1.79
C PRO A 380 -9.09 2.51 1.04
N ASN A 381 -8.31 1.43 1.10
CA ASN A 381 -8.60 0.16 0.42
C ASN A 381 -9.26 -0.91 1.30
N GLU A 382 -9.64 -0.56 2.53
CA GLU A 382 -10.21 -1.49 3.50
C GLU A 382 -11.74 -1.41 3.52
N VAL A 383 -12.36 -2.51 3.92
CA VAL A 383 -13.80 -2.70 4.05
C VAL A 383 -14.07 -3.20 5.47
N LEU A 384 -15.00 -2.54 6.15
CA LEU A 384 -15.47 -2.98 7.46
C LEU A 384 -16.69 -3.87 7.23
N VAL A 385 -16.59 -5.11 7.66
CA VAL A 385 -17.66 -6.11 7.56
C VAL A 385 -18.23 -6.35 8.93
N ARG A 386 -19.54 -6.12 9.10
CA ARG A 386 -20.31 -6.61 10.25
C ARG A 386 -20.45 -8.11 10.08
N ALA A 387 -19.67 -8.87 10.85
CA ALA A 387 -19.65 -10.31 10.78
C ALA A 387 -20.96 -10.91 11.32
N ARG A 388 -21.53 -11.86 10.58
CA ARG A 388 -22.69 -12.66 10.98
C ARG A 388 -22.26 -14.06 11.40
N ALA A 389 -21.31 -14.62 10.66
CA ALA A 389 -20.68 -15.89 10.97
C ALA A 389 -19.20 -15.90 10.58
N VAL A 390 -18.39 -16.60 11.35
CA VAL A 390 -16.95 -16.80 11.12
C VAL A 390 -16.61 -18.23 11.45
N SER A 391 -15.59 -18.82 10.84
CA SER A 391 -15.29 -20.23 11.05
C SER A 391 -13.91 -20.49 11.64
N ILE A 392 -13.80 -21.60 12.36
CA ILE A 392 -12.58 -22.02 13.05
C ILE A 392 -11.77 -22.90 12.12
N ASN A 393 -10.55 -22.47 11.81
CA ASN A 393 -9.58 -23.22 11.02
C ASN A 393 -8.53 -23.89 11.91
N PRO A 394 -7.90 -24.99 11.46
CA PRO A 394 -6.76 -25.59 12.16
C PRO A 394 -5.59 -24.61 12.38
N LEU A 395 -5.47 -23.58 11.52
CA LEU A 395 -4.50 -22.51 11.72
C LEU A 395 -4.80 -21.71 13.00
N ASP A 396 -6.07 -21.42 13.30
CA ASP A 396 -6.44 -20.60 14.46
C ASP A 396 -6.07 -21.29 15.78
N THR A 397 -6.31 -22.60 15.88
CA THR A 397 -5.93 -23.38 17.07
C THR A 397 -4.41 -23.55 17.19
N ARG A 398 -3.70 -23.76 16.08
CA ARG A 398 -2.23 -23.81 16.07
C ARG A 398 -1.62 -22.47 16.48
N MET A 399 -2.12 -21.36 15.95
CA MET A 399 -1.66 -20.01 16.30
C MET A 399 -1.89 -19.72 17.79
N ARG A 400 -3.08 -20.04 18.32
CA ARG A 400 -3.37 -19.96 19.75
C ARG A 400 -2.35 -20.73 20.60
N SER A 401 -2.00 -21.94 20.17
CA SER A 401 -1.05 -22.82 20.86
C SER A 401 0.42 -22.43 20.69
N GLY A 402 0.74 -21.37 19.93
CA GLY A 402 2.10 -20.83 19.79
C GLY A 402 2.76 -21.03 18.43
N TYR A 403 2.05 -21.54 17.41
CA TYR A 403 2.58 -21.58 16.05
C TYR A 403 2.72 -20.17 15.47
N GLY A 404 3.90 -19.84 14.95
CA GLY A 404 4.25 -18.49 14.50
C GLY A 404 4.60 -17.54 15.64
N ARG A 405 4.90 -18.04 16.84
CA ARG A 405 5.30 -17.24 18.02
C ARG A 405 6.35 -16.18 17.68
N SER A 406 7.37 -16.50 16.89
CA SER A 406 8.43 -15.53 16.54
C SER A 406 7.91 -14.30 15.78
N ILE A 407 6.76 -14.40 15.12
CA ILE A 407 6.12 -13.29 14.40
C ILE A 407 5.09 -12.60 15.30
N PHE A 408 4.31 -13.39 16.04
CA PHE A 408 3.08 -12.94 16.68
C PHE A 408 3.25 -12.54 18.15
N GLU A 409 4.25 -13.05 18.85
CA GLU A 409 4.47 -12.76 20.27
C GLU A 409 4.63 -11.26 20.57
N PRO A 410 5.41 -10.49 19.79
CA PRO A 410 5.55 -9.05 20.00
C PRO A 410 4.26 -8.26 19.73
N LEU A 411 3.24 -8.90 19.15
CA LEU A 411 2.01 -8.28 18.64
C LEU A 411 0.77 -8.65 19.47
N LEU A 412 0.94 -9.39 20.58
CA LEU A 412 -0.13 -9.71 21.50
C LEU A 412 -0.64 -8.43 22.22
N PRO A 413 -1.95 -8.32 22.51
CA PRO A 413 -3.01 -9.30 22.25
C PRO A 413 -3.48 -9.32 20.79
N LEU A 414 -3.77 -10.51 20.26
CA LEU A 414 -4.26 -10.72 18.88
C LEU A 414 -5.78 -10.98 18.84
N ILE A 415 -6.40 -10.79 17.68
CA ILE A 415 -7.73 -11.35 17.36
C ILE A 415 -7.49 -12.50 16.36
N LEU A 416 -8.02 -13.69 16.64
CA LEU A 416 -7.89 -14.87 15.76
C LEU A 416 -9.05 -14.96 14.75
N GLY A 417 -9.04 -15.98 13.90
CA GLY A 417 -10.04 -16.20 12.86
C GLY A 417 -9.58 -15.68 11.51
N ARG A 418 -9.92 -16.41 10.45
CA ARG A 418 -9.55 -16.07 9.07
C ARG A 418 -10.74 -15.92 8.15
N ASP A 419 -11.79 -16.69 8.35
CA ASP A 419 -13.00 -16.64 7.52
C ASP A 419 -14.01 -15.64 8.07
N VAL A 420 -14.76 -14.98 7.17
CA VAL A 420 -15.92 -14.17 7.52
C VAL A 420 -17.03 -14.31 6.48
N SER A 421 -18.27 -14.29 6.96
CA SER A 421 -19.42 -13.91 6.15
C SER A 421 -20.28 -12.92 6.94
N GLY A 422 -20.73 -11.86 6.26
CA GLY A 422 -21.48 -10.80 6.91
C GLY A 422 -21.90 -9.70 5.93
N GLU A 423 -22.12 -8.51 6.46
CA GLU A 423 -22.60 -7.35 5.71
C GLU A 423 -21.57 -6.22 5.71
N VAL A 424 -21.37 -5.54 4.59
CA VAL A 424 -20.50 -4.36 4.52
C VAL A 424 -21.09 -3.24 5.38
N ALA A 425 -20.39 -2.87 6.44
CA ALA A 425 -20.77 -1.79 7.35
C ALA A 425 -20.19 -0.44 6.93
N ALA A 426 -18.97 -0.42 6.39
CA ALA A 426 -18.31 0.77 5.87
C ALA A 426 -17.27 0.39 4.81
N VAL A 427 -16.92 1.34 3.95
CA VAL A 427 -15.90 1.18 2.90
C VAL A 427 -14.91 2.34 2.96
N GLY A 428 -13.63 2.05 2.71
CA GLY A 428 -12.60 3.05 2.51
C GLY A 428 -12.78 3.82 1.20
N ALA A 429 -12.13 4.97 1.09
CA ALA A 429 -12.30 5.91 -0.03
C ALA A 429 -11.90 5.36 -1.42
N SER A 430 -11.07 4.33 -1.47
CA SER A 430 -10.58 3.71 -2.70
C SER A 430 -11.35 2.45 -3.11
N VAL A 431 -12.24 1.93 -2.25
CA VAL A 431 -13.07 0.75 -2.54
C VAL A 431 -14.16 1.14 -3.53
N LYS A 432 -14.32 0.36 -4.61
CA LYS A 432 -15.25 0.69 -5.72
C LYS A 432 -16.26 -0.40 -6.04
N SER A 433 -15.93 -1.66 -5.76
CA SER A 433 -16.72 -2.84 -6.13
C SER A 433 -17.73 -3.27 -5.06
N LEU A 434 -17.62 -2.74 -3.84
CA LEU A 434 -18.46 -3.11 -2.71
C LEU A 434 -19.22 -1.90 -2.17
N THR A 435 -20.46 -2.13 -1.74
CA THR A 435 -21.36 -1.09 -1.21
C THR A 435 -21.85 -1.43 0.19
N VAL A 436 -22.11 -0.41 1.01
CA VAL A 436 -22.65 -0.59 2.36
C VAL A 436 -23.99 -1.31 2.32
N GLY A 437 -24.17 -2.30 3.20
CA GLY A 437 -25.34 -3.19 3.26
C GLY A 437 -25.22 -4.44 2.39
N GLN A 438 -24.19 -4.56 1.56
CA GLN A 438 -23.98 -5.73 0.72
C GLN A 438 -23.53 -6.95 1.54
N GLU A 439 -24.15 -8.10 1.30
CA GLU A 439 -23.71 -9.37 1.89
C GLU A 439 -22.44 -9.86 1.20
N VAL A 440 -21.40 -10.13 1.98
CA VAL A 440 -20.09 -10.55 1.52
C VAL A 440 -19.58 -11.76 2.30
N PHE A 441 -18.65 -12.47 1.70
CA PHE A 441 -17.86 -13.52 2.33
C PHE A 441 -16.41 -13.43 1.85
N GLY A 442 -15.48 -13.93 2.64
CA GLY A 442 -14.07 -13.83 2.33
C GLY A 442 -13.18 -14.40 3.41
N ALA A 443 -11.88 -14.30 3.19
CA ALA A 443 -10.90 -14.71 4.18
C ALA A 443 -9.67 -13.82 4.19
N LEU A 444 -9.19 -13.56 5.41
CA LEU A 444 -7.96 -12.84 5.69
C LEU A 444 -6.73 -13.68 5.37
N HIS A 445 -5.66 -12.99 4.98
CA HIS A 445 -4.33 -13.60 4.90
C HIS A 445 -3.93 -14.30 6.23
N PRO A 446 -3.20 -15.44 6.19
CA PRO A 446 -2.78 -16.17 7.39
C PRO A 446 -2.06 -15.34 8.46
N THR A 447 -1.37 -14.28 8.05
CA THR A 447 -0.60 -13.39 8.92
C THR A 447 -1.35 -12.14 9.40
N ALA A 448 -2.65 -12.02 9.11
CA ALA A 448 -3.45 -10.91 9.59
C ALA A 448 -3.43 -10.83 11.13
N LEU A 449 -3.13 -9.65 11.66
CA LEU A 449 -3.00 -9.39 13.10
C LEU A 449 -4.36 -9.26 13.79
N ARG A 450 -5.32 -8.65 13.10
CA ARG A 450 -6.73 -8.57 13.51
C ARG A 450 -7.53 -9.57 12.69
N GLY A 451 -7.82 -10.72 13.28
CA GLY A 451 -8.66 -11.76 12.69
C GLY A 451 -10.15 -11.44 12.74
N THR A 452 -10.96 -12.46 12.45
CA THR A 452 -12.41 -12.33 12.27
C THR A 452 -13.24 -12.65 13.51
N TYR A 453 -12.67 -13.10 14.62
CA TYR A 453 -13.42 -13.33 15.88
C TYR A 453 -13.83 -12.01 16.57
N THR A 454 -14.67 -11.21 15.91
CA THR A 454 -15.08 -9.85 16.25
C THR A 454 -16.36 -9.51 15.51
N ASP A 455 -17.25 -8.71 16.12
CA ASP A 455 -18.50 -8.25 15.46
C ASP A 455 -18.20 -7.47 14.16
N TYR A 456 -17.05 -6.79 14.11
CA TYR A 456 -16.59 -6.05 12.94
C TYR A 456 -15.18 -6.46 12.54
N ALA A 457 -15.06 -7.07 11.36
CA ALA A 457 -13.80 -7.46 10.75
C ALA A 457 -13.38 -6.45 9.68
N ILE A 458 -12.08 -6.21 9.54
CA ILE A 458 -11.52 -5.32 8.50
C ILE A 458 -10.79 -6.20 7.51
N LEU A 459 -11.17 -6.11 6.24
CA LEU A 459 -10.56 -6.85 5.12
C LEU A 459 -10.26 -5.88 3.98
N THR A 460 -9.38 -6.26 3.06
CA THR A 460 -9.21 -5.52 1.81
C THR A 460 -10.25 -5.94 0.77
N GLU A 461 -10.47 -5.10 -0.24
CA GLU A 461 -11.42 -5.37 -1.31
C GLU A 461 -11.14 -6.70 -2.06
N ASP A 462 -9.86 -7.09 -2.20
CA ASP A 462 -9.43 -8.35 -2.83
C ASP A 462 -9.57 -9.59 -1.93
N GLU A 463 -9.84 -9.41 -0.64
CA GLU A 463 -10.12 -10.48 0.31
C GLU A 463 -11.62 -10.82 0.41
N LEU A 464 -12.48 -10.08 -0.29
CA LEU A 464 -13.93 -10.18 -0.23
C LEU A 464 -14.55 -10.44 -1.61
N SER A 465 -15.69 -11.12 -1.59
CA SER A 465 -16.56 -11.29 -2.75
C SER A 465 -18.02 -11.26 -2.27
N PRO A 466 -19.00 -10.98 -3.14
CA PRO A 466 -20.40 -11.05 -2.75
C PRO A 466 -20.76 -12.47 -2.28
N LYS A 467 -21.54 -12.57 -1.20
CA LYS A 467 -21.99 -13.86 -0.68
C LYS A 467 -22.92 -14.51 -1.72
N PRO A 468 -22.77 -15.80 -2.05
CA PRO A 468 -23.79 -16.55 -2.76
C PRO A 468 -25.17 -16.39 -2.11
N ALA A 469 -26.18 -15.98 -2.88
CA ALA A 469 -27.53 -15.77 -2.34
C ALA A 469 -28.21 -17.07 -1.87
N SER A 470 -27.80 -18.21 -2.43
CA SER A 470 -28.29 -19.54 -2.06
C SER A 470 -27.77 -20.03 -0.70
N LEU A 471 -26.75 -19.40 -0.13
CA LEU A 471 -26.11 -19.84 1.11
C LEU A 471 -26.46 -18.91 2.28
N THR A 472 -26.65 -19.52 3.44
CA THR A 472 -26.69 -18.80 4.73
C THR A 472 -25.31 -18.23 5.06
N HIS A 473 -25.23 -17.25 5.95
CA HIS A 473 -23.94 -16.74 6.44
C HIS A 473 -23.10 -17.84 7.11
N VAL A 474 -23.74 -18.76 7.83
CA VAL A 474 -23.08 -19.91 8.48
C VAL A 474 -22.37 -20.78 7.43
N GLU A 475 -23.08 -21.19 6.39
CA GLU A 475 -22.51 -21.99 5.29
C GLU A 475 -21.45 -21.22 4.52
N ALA A 476 -21.71 -19.95 4.17
CA ALA A 476 -20.76 -19.13 3.43
C ALA A 476 -19.47 -18.90 4.21
N SER A 477 -19.51 -18.75 5.54
CA SER A 477 -18.32 -18.55 6.37
C SER A 477 -17.40 -19.78 6.45
N ALA A 478 -17.88 -20.97 6.07
CA ALA A 478 -17.09 -22.20 6.11
C ALA A 478 -16.09 -22.32 4.96
N ILE A 479 -16.36 -21.63 3.84
CA ILE A 479 -15.78 -21.86 2.51
C ILE A 479 -14.43 -21.16 2.28
N PRO A 480 -14.28 -19.83 2.47
CA PRO A 480 -13.28 -19.03 1.76
C PRO A 480 -11.83 -19.46 2.00
N PHE A 481 -11.40 -19.59 3.26
CA PHE A 481 -10.00 -19.91 3.59
C PHE A 481 -9.61 -21.30 3.08
N ALA A 482 -10.48 -22.29 3.26
CA ALA A 482 -10.24 -23.66 2.82
C ALA A 482 -10.23 -23.75 1.28
N ALA A 483 -11.21 -23.13 0.63
CA ALA A 483 -11.32 -23.13 -0.82
C ALA A 483 -10.21 -22.32 -1.51
N LEU A 484 -9.80 -21.17 -0.98
CA LEU A 484 -8.67 -20.39 -1.50
C LEU A 484 -7.33 -21.13 -1.32
N THR A 485 -7.18 -21.90 -0.24
CA THR A 485 -6.01 -22.77 -0.06
C THR A 485 -5.95 -23.85 -1.15
N ALA A 486 -7.08 -24.51 -1.40
CA ALA A 486 -7.19 -25.50 -2.47
C ALA A 486 -6.98 -24.88 -3.86
N TRP A 487 -7.63 -23.75 -4.14
CA TRP A 487 -7.47 -23.00 -5.38
C TRP A 487 -6.01 -22.70 -5.68
N ARG A 488 -5.27 -22.18 -4.70
CA ARG A 488 -3.85 -21.86 -4.88
C ARG A 488 -2.99 -23.08 -5.17
N ALA A 489 -3.26 -24.21 -4.53
CA ALA A 489 -2.58 -25.46 -4.85
C ALA A 489 -2.85 -25.84 -6.30
N LEU A 490 -4.12 -25.96 -6.67
CA LEU A 490 -4.52 -26.57 -7.93
C LEU A 490 -4.33 -25.66 -9.13
N LYS A 491 -4.79 -24.41 -9.07
CA LYS A 491 -4.79 -23.49 -10.21
C LYS A 491 -3.52 -22.65 -10.29
N SER A 492 -3.03 -22.12 -9.16
CA SER A 492 -1.83 -21.27 -9.20
C SER A 492 -0.53 -22.07 -9.21
N THR A 493 -0.46 -23.22 -8.53
CA THR A 493 0.79 -23.99 -8.35
C THR A 493 0.91 -25.16 -9.33
N ALA A 494 -0.02 -26.11 -9.31
CA ALA A 494 -0.04 -27.25 -10.23
C ALA A 494 -0.57 -26.90 -11.63
N ARG A 495 -1.34 -25.80 -11.75
CA ARG A 495 -1.96 -25.36 -13.01
C ARG A 495 -2.76 -26.47 -13.70
N ILE A 496 -3.66 -27.09 -12.93
CA ILE A 496 -4.39 -28.27 -13.40
C ILE A 496 -5.28 -27.96 -14.62
N THR A 497 -5.30 -28.90 -15.56
CA THR A 497 -6.13 -28.88 -16.77
C THR A 497 -7.06 -30.10 -16.83
N GLU A 498 -8.09 -30.00 -17.65
CA GLU A 498 -9.03 -31.09 -17.92
C GLU A 498 -8.29 -32.39 -18.31
N GLY A 499 -8.81 -33.53 -17.85
CA GLY A 499 -8.27 -34.87 -18.11
C GLY A 499 -7.06 -35.27 -17.26
N GLN A 500 -6.48 -34.36 -16.48
CA GLN A 500 -5.39 -34.70 -15.57
C GLN A 500 -5.87 -35.52 -14.36
N ARG A 501 -4.97 -36.36 -13.83
CA ARG A 501 -5.23 -37.19 -12.64
C ARG A 501 -4.67 -36.52 -11.39
N LEU A 502 -5.50 -36.42 -10.37
CA LEU A 502 -5.16 -35.76 -9.11
C LEU A 502 -5.34 -36.72 -7.92
N LEU A 503 -4.35 -36.77 -7.03
CA LEU A 503 -4.48 -37.42 -5.73
C LEU A 503 -4.60 -36.37 -4.62
N VAL A 504 -5.68 -36.44 -3.85
CA VAL A 504 -5.89 -35.60 -2.67
C VAL A 504 -5.73 -36.45 -1.41
N ILE A 505 -4.62 -36.28 -0.69
CA ILE A 505 -4.39 -36.96 0.59
C ILE A 505 -5.05 -36.15 1.71
N GLY A 506 -5.95 -36.80 2.46
CA GLY A 506 -6.74 -36.16 3.51
C GLY A 506 -7.99 -35.42 2.98
N GLY A 507 -8.69 -36.01 2.01
CA GLY A 507 -9.89 -35.45 1.38
C GLY A 507 -11.04 -35.14 2.33
N GLY A 508 -11.13 -35.82 3.48
CA GLY A 508 -12.18 -35.60 4.48
C GLY A 508 -12.09 -34.24 5.20
N GLY A 509 -10.97 -33.54 5.11
CA GLY A 509 -10.81 -32.19 5.67
C GLY A 509 -11.36 -31.10 4.73
N ALA A 510 -11.65 -29.90 5.27
CA ALA A 510 -12.23 -28.81 4.48
C ALA A 510 -11.39 -28.41 3.24
N VAL A 511 -10.05 -28.36 3.36
CA VAL A 511 -9.19 -28.03 2.21
C VAL A 511 -9.20 -29.15 1.17
N GLY A 512 -9.07 -30.41 1.61
CA GLY A 512 -9.12 -31.57 0.71
C GLY A 512 -10.46 -31.68 0.00
N PHE A 513 -11.57 -31.47 0.71
CA PHE A 513 -12.92 -31.49 0.16
C PHE A 513 -13.15 -30.39 -0.87
N SER A 514 -12.64 -29.18 -0.61
CA SER A 514 -12.65 -28.09 -1.61
C SER A 514 -11.79 -28.43 -2.83
N ALA A 515 -10.62 -29.04 -2.63
CA ALA A 515 -9.73 -29.43 -3.73
C ALA A 515 -10.37 -30.46 -4.66
N ILE A 516 -11.08 -31.45 -4.12
CA ILE A 516 -11.82 -32.44 -4.90
C ILE A 516 -12.88 -31.74 -5.76
N GLN A 517 -13.75 -30.93 -5.15
CA GLN A 517 -14.82 -30.24 -5.87
C GLN A 517 -14.28 -29.29 -6.96
N ILE A 518 -13.21 -28.55 -6.68
CA ILE A 518 -12.56 -27.65 -7.66
C ILE A 518 -11.93 -28.45 -8.81
N ALA A 519 -11.26 -29.57 -8.51
CA ALA A 519 -10.63 -30.41 -9.53
C ALA A 519 -11.66 -31.10 -10.42
N VAL A 520 -12.73 -31.66 -9.84
CA VAL A 520 -13.86 -32.25 -10.58
C VAL A 520 -14.53 -31.20 -11.46
N ALA A 521 -14.78 -29.99 -10.93
CA ALA A 521 -15.36 -28.90 -11.72
C ALA A 521 -14.44 -28.44 -12.87
N ALA A 522 -13.13 -28.69 -12.77
CA ALA A 522 -12.16 -28.45 -13.83
C ALA A 522 -12.00 -29.62 -14.82
N GLY A 523 -12.77 -30.70 -14.65
CA GLY A 523 -12.73 -31.88 -15.52
C GLY A 523 -11.55 -32.82 -15.25
N CYS A 524 -10.97 -32.78 -14.05
CA CYS A 524 -9.89 -33.71 -13.66
C CYS A 524 -10.45 -35.01 -13.06
N HIS A 525 -9.68 -36.09 -13.17
CA HIS A 525 -9.93 -37.36 -12.50
C HIS A 525 -9.37 -37.29 -11.08
N VAL A 526 -10.18 -37.55 -10.05
CA VAL A 526 -9.77 -37.34 -8.65
C VAL A 526 -9.83 -38.63 -7.86
N THR A 527 -8.68 -39.03 -7.32
CA THR A 527 -8.53 -40.07 -6.30
C THR A 527 -8.23 -39.41 -4.97
N THR A 528 -8.76 -39.91 -3.87
CA THR A 528 -8.55 -39.31 -2.54
C THR A 528 -8.39 -40.34 -1.43
N THR A 529 -7.73 -39.94 -0.35
CA THR A 529 -7.65 -40.73 0.88
C THR A 529 -8.41 -40.05 2.00
N CYS A 530 -9.15 -40.83 2.79
CA CYS A 530 -9.98 -40.33 3.88
C CYS A 530 -10.21 -41.41 4.94
N GLY A 531 -10.86 -41.06 6.05
CA GLY A 531 -11.40 -42.08 6.95
C GLY A 531 -12.79 -42.50 6.50
N ASN A 532 -13.20 -43.73 6.85
CA ASN A 532 -14.48 -44.35 6.45
C ASN A 532 -15.68 -43.38 6.40
N GLN A 533 -15.87 -42.58 7.46
CA GLN A 533 -17.03 -41.68 7.58
C GLN A 533 -17.15 -40.62 6.47
N SER A 534 -16.10 -40.37 5.69
CA SER A 534 -16.08 -39.37 4.62
C SER A 534 -16.23 -39.96 3.21
N ILE A 535 -16.13 -41.28 3.02
CA ILE A 535 -16.13 -41.93 1.69
C ILE A 535 -17.35 -41.51 0.87
N ASN A 536 -18.56 -41.75 1.39
CA ASN A 536 -19.81 -41.45 0.67
C ASN A 536 -19.91 -39.98 0.25
N ARG A 537 -19.44 -39.07 1.11
CA ARG A 537 -19.45 -37.63 0.83
C ARG A 537 -18.47 -37.27 -0.28
N LEU A 538 -17.29 -37.89 -0.29
CA LEU A 538 -16.24 -37.62 -1.29
C LEU A 538 -16.63 -38.20 -2.66
N MET A 539 -17.22 -39.39 -2.69
CA MET A 539 -17.77 -39.99 -3.91
C MET A 539 -18.92 -39.13 -4.47
N ALA A 540 -19.83 -38.65 -3.61
CA ALA A 540 -20.91 -37.75 -4.03
C ALA A 540 -20.42 -36.39 -4.55
N ALA A 541 -19.24 -35.94 -4.10
CA ALA A 541 -18.59 -34.73 -4.61
C ALA A 541 -17.86 -34.95 -5.96
N GLY A 542 -17.86 -36.19 -6.48
CA GLY A 542 -17.32 -36.54 -7.79
C GLY A 542 -15.91 -37.15 -7.77
N ALA A 543 -15.38 -37.53 -6.60
CA ALA A 543 -14.17 -38.36 -6.59
C ALA A 543 -14.44 -39.71 -7.27
N GLU A 544 -13.51 -40.17 -8.11
CA GLU A 544 -13.61 -41.47 -8.78
C GLU A 544 -13.29 -42.63 -7.85
N GLN A 545 -12.40 -42.38 -6.89
CA GLN A 545 -11.99 -43.35 -5.89
C GLN A 545 -11.69 -42.63 -4.57
N ALA A 546 -12.24 -43.16 -3.48
CA ALA A 546 -11.92 -42.74 -2.11
C ALA A 546 -11.41 -43.94 -1.31
N VAL A 547 -10.14 -43.89 -0.88
CA VAL A 547 -9.46 -44.97 -0.15
C VAL A 547 -9.52 -44.70 1.34
N ASP A 548 -9.95 -45.71 2.12
CA ASP A 548 -9.93 -45.64 3.58
C ASP A 548 -8.55 -46.00 4.12
N TYR A 549 -7.81 -45.00 4.58
CA TYR A 549 -6.45 -45.21 5.11
C TYR A 549 -6.43 -46.03 6.42
N THR A 550 -7.59 -46.26 7.06
CA THR A 550 -7.68 -47.04 8.31
C THR A 550 -7.82 -48.54 8.08
N SER A 551 -8.30 -48.94 6.92
CA SER A 551 -8.54 -50.34 6.57
C SER A 551 -7.68 -50.84 5.41
N GLU A 552 -7.13 -49.94 4.60
CA GLU A 552 -6.42 -50.27 3.37
C GLU A 552 -5.02 -49.63 3.34
N ASP A 553 -4.04 -50.37 2.79
CA ASP A 553 -2.74 -49.79 2.46
C ASP A 553 -2.83 -49.01 1.14
N ILE A 554 -2.59 -47.70 1.22
CA ILE A 554 -2.75 -46.75 0.11
C ILE A 554 -1.88 -47.14 -1.08
N GLU A 555 -0.63 -47.57 -0.86
CA GLU A 555 0.28 -48.00 -1.95
C GLU A 555 -0.10 -49.36 -2.54
N SER A 556 -0.82 -50.18 -1.78
CA SER A 556 -1.37 -51.45 -2.28
C SER A 556 -2.57 -51.23 -3.19
N VAL A 557 -3.44 -50.28 -2.87
CA VAL A 557 -4.70 -50.03 -3.59
C VAL A 557 -4.50 -49.11 -4.78
N ILE A 558 -3.73 -48.04 -4.61
CA ILE A 558 -3.50 -47.04 -5.66
C ILE A 558 -2.29 -47.46 -6.49
N LYS A 559 -2.54 -48.04 -7.67
CA LYS A 559 -1.49 -48.49 -8.60
C LYS A 559 -1.16 -47.50 -9.70
N GLU A 560 -2.03 -46.54 -9.91
CA GLU A 560 -1.87 -45.51 -10.94
C GLU A 560 -0.97 -44.36 -10.50
N LYS A 561 -0.58 -43.55 -11.48
CA LYS A 561 0.22 -42.34 -11.28
C LYS A 561 -0.63 -41.09 -11.49
N PHE A 562 -0.23 -40.00 -10.83
CA PHE A 562 -0.93 -38.74 -10.84
C PHE A 562 -0.08 -37.61 -11.41
N ASP A 563 -0.73 -36.61 -11.99
CA ASP A 563 -0.09 -35.41 -12.50
C ASP A 563 0.13 -34.39 -11.37
N ALA A 564 -0.71 -34.42 -10.34
CA ALA A 564 -0.51 -33.63 -9.13
C ALA A 564 -1.06 -34.33 -7.88
N VAL A 565 -0.36 -34.11 -6.76
CA VAL A 565 -0.74 -34.59 -5.43
C VAL A 565 -0.85 -33.40 -4.49
N LEU A 566 -2.01 -33.26 -3.85
CA LEU A 566 -2.22 -32.34 -2.73
C LEU A 566 -2.25 -33.13 -1.42
N ASP A 567 -1.21 -32.95 -0.60
CA ASP A 567 -1.11 -33.53 0.73
C ASP A 567 -1.49 -32.52 1.82
N THR A 568 -2.66 -32.73 2.41
CA THR A 568 -3.18 -31.91 3.52
C THR A 568 -2.71 -32.38 4.90
N ILE A 569 -2.07 -33.55 4.98
CA ILE A 569 -1.54 -34.16 6.21
C ILE A 569 -0.06 -33.77 6.39
N GLY A 570 0.75 -33.97 5.34
CA GLY A 570 2.12 -33.49 5.26
C GLY A 570 3.08 -34.10 6.29
N VAL A 571 2.90 -35.39 6.60
CA VAL A 571 3.84 -36.16 7.42
C VAL A 571 4.81 -36.95 6.52
N PRO A 572 5.97 -37.41 7.03
CA PRO A 572 6.98 -38.08 6.19
C PRO A 572 6.42 -39.27 5.39
N GLU A 573 5.48 -40.01 5.97
CA GLU A 573 4.83 -41.14 5.32
C GLU A 573 3.93 -40.71 4.14
N THR A 574 3.04 -39.73 4.34
CA THR A 574 2.16 -39.24 3.27
C THR A 574 2.95 -38.51 2.19
N GLU A 575 4.04 -37.83 2.55
CA GLU A 575 4.97 -37.22 1.60
C GLU A 575 5.62 -38.29 0.73
N ARG A 576 6.14 -39.37 1.33
CA ARG A 576 6.74 -40.48 0.57
C ARG A 576 5.74 -41.11 -0.38
N ILE A 577 4.53 -41.41 0.09
CA ILE A 577 3.46 -42.00 -0.72
C ILE A 577 3.10 -41.07 -1.89
N GLY A 578 2.86 -39.79 -1.61
CA GLY A 578 2.50 -38.81 -2.64
C GLY A 578 3.58 -38.65 -3.70
N ILE A 579 4.85 -38.61 -3.30
CA ILE A 579 5.99 -38.50 -4.22
C ILE A 579 6.11 -39.76 -5.10
N ASN A 580 5.97 -40.93 -4.50
CA ASN A 580 6.05 -42.20 -5.22
C ASN A 580 4.94 -42.36 -6.27
N LEU A 581 3.76 -41.79 -6.03
CA LEU A 581 2.59 -41.90 -6.91
C LEU A 581 2.55 -40.83 -8.01
N LEU A 582 3.54 -39.93 -8.12
CA LEU A 582 3.58 -38.92 -9.17
C LEU A 582 4.18 -39.42 -10.50
N ASN A 583 3.65 -38.89 -11.60
CA ASN A 583 4.29 -38.89 -12.91
C ASN A 583 5.54 -38.00 -12.91
N ARG A 584 6.50 -38.29 -13.80
CA ARG A 584 7.56 -37.32 -14.11
C ARG A 584 6.94 -36.01 -14.62
N GLY A 585 7.44 -34.88 -14.14
CA GLY A 585 6.87 -33.56 -14.39
C GLY A 585 5.69 -33.21 -13.48
N GLY A 586 5.24 -34.13 -12.63
CA GLY A 586 4.12 -33.90 -11.73
C GLY A 586 4.42 -32.99 -10.55
N HIS A 587 3.38 -32.53 -9.86
CA HIS A 587 3.46 -31.55 -8.78
C HIS A 587 3.08 -32.16 -7.42
N TYR A 588 4.03 -32.23 -6.49
CA TYR A 588 3.75 -32.50 -5.08
C TYR A 588 3.55 -31.18 -4.32
N MET A 589 2.42 -31.06 -3.64
CA MET A 589 2.03 -29.86 -2.90
C MET A 589 1.60 -30.24 -1.49
N THR A 590 2.16 -29.58 -0.47
CA THR A 590 1.77 -29.82 0.93
C THR A 590 1.44 -28.55 1.68
N LEU A 591 0.45 -28.64 2.59
CA LEU A 591 0.09 -27.56 3.52
C LEU A 591 1.07 -27.47 4.71
N GLN A 592 1.91 -28.49 4.92
CA GLN A 592 2.79 -28.58 6.07
C GLN A 592 4.17 -28.01 5.74
N GLY A 593 4.23 -26.68 5.64
CA GLY A 593 5.49 -25.96 5.49
C GLY A 593 6.22 -25.76 6.82
N GLU A 594 7.55 -25.82 6.79
CA GLU A 594 8.40 -25.73 7.99
C GLU A 594 8.77 -24.27 8.34
N ALA A 595 8.38 -23.29 7.52
CA ALA A 595 8.78 -21.90 7.68
C ALA A 595 8.52 -21.32 9.07
N ALA A 596 7.30 -21.43 9.58
CA ALA A 596 6.97 -20.90 10.90
C ALA A 596 7.60 -21.73 12.02
N ALA A 597 7.65 -23.07 11.91
CA ALA A 597 8.23 -23.93 12.94
C ALA A 597 9.74 -23.69 13.11
N LEU A 598 10.48 -23.54 12.01
CA LEU A 598 11.91 -23.21 12.03
C LEU A 598 12.14 -21.78 12.51
N SER A 599 11.28 -20.84 12.11
CA SER A 599 11.32 -19.46 12.62
C SER A 599 11.07 -19.42 14.12
N ASP A 600 10.11 -20.19 14.64
CA ASP A 600 9.82 -20.27 16.08
C ASP A 600 10.99 -20.87 16.87
N ARG A 601 11.69 -21.86 16.30
CA ARG A 601 12.80 -22.53 16.96
C ARG A 601 14.10 -21.73 16.98
N TYR A 602 14.40 -21.03 15.87
CA TYR A 602 15.70 -20.40 15.66
C TYR A 602 15.63 -18.86 15.55
N GLY A 603 14.43 -18.28 15.66
CA GLY A 603 14.17 -16.86 15.39
C GLY A 603 14.10 -16.57 13.89
N LEU A 604 13.45 -15.47 13.51
CA LEU A 604 13.28 -15.06 12.11
C LEU A 604 14.61 -14.95 11.32
N PRO A 605 15.70 -14.36 11.86
CA PRO A 605 16.95 -14.17 11.10
C PRO A 605 17.64 -15.47 10.68
N ILE A 606 17.40 -16.58 11.40
CA ILE A 606 18.05 -17.88 11.15
C ILE A 606 17.02 -18.88 10.60
N GLY A 607 15.84 -18.94 11.21
CA GLY A 607 14.80 -19.90 10.87
C GLY A 607 14.20 -19.71 9.48
N LEU A 608 14.04 -18.47 9.01
CA LEU A 608 13.51 -18.22 7.66
C LEU A 608 14.52 -18.60 6.55
N PRO A 609 15.81 -18.23 6.64
CA PRO A 609 16.85 -18.78 5.75
C PRO A 609 16.94 -20.31 5.82
N ALA A 610 16.89 -20.90 7.01
CA ALA A 610 16.91 -22.36 7.17
C ALA A 610 15.72 -23.03 6.49
N ALA A 611 14.51 -22.49 6.65
CA ALA A 611 13.31 -22.99 5.98
C ALA A 611 13.41 -22.89 4.45
N THR A 612 13.98 -21.79 3.96
CA THR A 612 14.22 -21.58 2.53
C THR A 612 15.21 -22.61 2.00
N ALA A 613 16.30 -22.87 2.73
CA ALA A 613 17.27 -23.89 2.39
C ALA A 613 16.67 -25.30 2.41
N VAL A 614 15.80 -25.62 3.37
CA VAL A 614 15.08 -26.92 3.42
C VAL A 614 14.16 -27.07 2.20
N LEU A 615 13.35 -26.07 1.89
CA LEU A 615 12.46 -26.11 0.71
C LEU A 615 13.26 -26.23 -0.59
N PHE A 616 14.35 -25.46 -0.73
CA PHE A 616 15.22 -25.51 -1.90
C PHE A 616 15.91 -26.88 -2.04
N LYS A 617 16.41 -27.44 -0.93
CA LYS A 617 16.98 -28.78 -0.89
C LYS A 617 15.96 -29.83 -1.33
N LYS A 618 14.74 -29.82 -0.79
CA LYS A 618 13.66 -30.75 -1.19
C LYS A 618 13.31 -30.59 -2.68
N ARG A 619 13.18 -29.36 -3.16
CA ARG A 619 12.93 -29.08 -4.60
C ARG A 619 14.00 -29.67 -5.49
N ILE A 620 15.28 -29.41 -5.21
CA ILE A 620 16.40 -29.98 -5.96
C ILE A 620 16.38 -31.50 -5.87
N GLN A 621 16.32 -32.04 -4.65
CA GLN A 621 16.37 -33.48 -4.40
C GLN A 621 15.29 -34.21 -5.20
N TYR A 622 14.02 -33.78 -5.12
CA TYR A 622 12.92 -34.46 -5.80
C TYR A 622 12.86 -34.18 -7.30
N LYS A 623 13.34 -33.01 -7.74
CA LYS A 623 13.51 -32.73 -9.18
C LYS A 623 14.55 -33.64 -9.83
N PHE A 624 15.68 -33.89 -9.17
CA PHE A 624 16.73 -34.77 -9.72
C PHE A 624 16.43 -36.26 -9.53
N SER A 625 15.84 -36.66 -8.41
CA SER A 625 15.57 -38.09 -8.13
C SER A 625 14.29 -38.61 -8.80
N HIS A 626 13.23 -37.81 -8.86
CA HIS A 626 11.91 -38.24 -9.33
C HIS A 626 11.40 -37.43 -10.53
N GLY A 627 12.06 -36.32 -10.89
CA GLY A 627 11.63 -35.46 -11.99
C GLY A 627 10.37 -34.67 -11.68
N ILE A 628 10.05 -34.42 -10.40
CA ILE A 628 8.82 -33.74 -9.97
C ILE A 628 9.10 -32.36 -9.38
N GLU A 629 8.06 -31.53 -9.30
CA GLU A 629 8.09 -30.23 -8.63
C GLU A 629 7.53 -30.34 -7.20
N TYR A 630 8.23 -29.76 -6.22
CA TYR A 630 7.85 -29.80 -4.80
C TYR A 630 7.49 -28.40 -4.29
N SER A 631 6.33 -28.23 -3.65
CA SER A 631 5.89 -26.92 -3.15
C SER A 631 5.20 -26.97 -1.79
N TRP A 632 5.49 -25.97 -0.95
CA TRP A 632 4.68 -25.62 0.22
C TRP A 632 3.56 -24.66 -0.20
N ILE A 633 2.34 -24.96 0.24
CA ILE A 633 1.16 -24.17 -0.05
C ILE A 633 0.70 -23.44 1.21
N TYR A 634 0.45 -22.15 1.04
CA TYR A 634 -0.15 -21.29 2.05
C TYR A 634 -1.33 -20.57 1.42
N MET A 635 -2.41 -20.36 2.18
CA MET A 635 -3.51 -19.51 1.74
C MET A 635 -2.98 -18.12 1.37
N ARG A 636 -3.50 -17.54 0.29
CA ARG A 636 -3.31 -16.13 -0.09
C ARG A 636 -4.63 -15.57 -0.58
N ALA A 637 -4.85 -14.29 -0.33
CA ALA A 637 -5.93 -13.55 -0.96
C ALA A 637 -5.76 -13.60 -2.50
N ASP A 638 -6.83 -14.00 -3.17
CA ASP A 638 -6.88 -14.15 -4.62
C ASP A 638 -8.31 -13.82 -5.04
N SER A 639 -8.49 -12.63 -5.62
CA SER A 639 -9.81 -12.16 -6.00
C SER A 639 -10.40 -13.01 -7.12
N GLU A 640 -9.61 -13.47 -8.09
CA GLU A 640 -10.05 -14.38 -9.16
C GLU A 640 -10.50 -15.72 -8.56
N GLY A 641 -9.69 -16.28 -7.66
CA GLY A 641 -10.03 -17.50 -6.95
C GLY A 641 -11.33 -17.37 -6.16
N LEU A 642 -11.52 -16.26 -5.44
CA LEU A 642 -12.73 -16.06 -4.65
C LEU A 642 -13.99 -15.87 -5.53
N HIS A 643 -13.86 -15.21 -6.69
CA HIS A 643 -14.95 -15.13 -7.67
C HIS A 643 -15.34 -16.49 -8.23
N GLU A 644 -14.36 -17.33 -8.56
CA GLU A 644 -14.64 -18.67 -9.08
C GLU A 644 -15.24 -19.58 -8.00
N ILE A 645 -14.74 -19.49 -6.76
CA ILE A 645 -15.31 -20.19 -5.60
C ILE A 645 -16.77 -19.77 -5.40
N ARG A 646 -17.08 -18.48 -5.49
CA ARG A 646 -18.46 -17.96 -5.44
C ARG A 646 -19.30 -18.59 -6.56
N ARG A 647 -18.83 -18.57 -7.80
CA ARG A 647 -19.55 -19.13 -8.96
C ARG A 647 -19.85 -20.61 -8.79
N LEU A 648 -18.88 -21.40 -8.33
CA LEU A 648 -19.07 -22.83 -8.07
C LEU A 648 -20.04 -23.07 -6.90
N SER A 649 -20.01 -22.22 -5.88
CA SER A 649 -20.93 -22.30 -4.74
C SER A 649 -22.37 -21.97 -5.13
N GLU A 650 -22.58 -20.92 -5.94
CA GLU A 650 -23.89 -20.56 -6.48
C GLU A 650 -24.47 -21.66 -7.38
N ALA A 651 -23.61 -22.36 -8.14
CA ALA A 651 -23.98 -23.50 -8.96
C ALA A 651 -24.18 -24.81 -8.18
N GLY A 652 -24.01 -24.81 -6.85
CA GLY A 652 -24.10 -26.00 -6.01
C GLY A 652 -22.98 -27.02 -6.22
N LYS A 653 -21.90 -26.63 -6.91
CA LYS A 653 -20.74 -27.48 -7.21
C LYS A 653 -19.63 -27.40 -6.15
N LEU A 654 -19.68 -26.40 -5.29
CA LEU A 654 -18.75 -26.25 -4.18
C LEU A 654 -19.52 -25.92 -2.90
N SER A 655 -19.41 -26.80 -1.91
CA SER A 655 -19.93 -26.56 -0.56
C SER A 655 -18.98 -27.14 0.48
N ILE A 656 -19.03 -26.61 1.70
CA ILE A 656 -18.32 -27.18 2.85
C ILE A 656 -19.34 -27.38 3.97
N PRO A 657 -19.66 -28.63 4.34
CA PRO A 657 -20.60 -28.91 5.41
C PRO A 657 -20.14 -28.32 6.74
N VAL A 658 -21.05 -27.59 7.39
CA VAL A 658 -20.88 -27.12 8.77
C VAL A 658 -21.32 -28.23 9.70
N GLU A 659 -20.39 -28.73 10.51
CA GLU A 659 -20.66 -29.84 11.42
C GLU A 659 -21.30 -29.36 12.72
N LYS A 660 -20.90 -28.17 13.18
CA LYS A 660 -21.44 -27.58 14.41
C LYS A 660 -21.29 -26.07 14.42
N THR A 661 -22.28 -25.39 14.98
CA THR A 661 -22.22 -23.97 15.30
C THR A 661 -22.11 -23.74 16.80
N PHE A 662 -21.52 -22.61 17.18
CA PHE A 662 -21.44 -22.10 18.54
C PHE A 662 -21.67 -20.59 18.49
N SER A 663 -22.17 -19.99 19.57
CA SER A 663 -22.11 -18.53 19.69
C SER A 663 -20.65 -18.08 19.86
N ILE A 664 -20.30 -16.87 19.41
CA ILE A 664 -18.97 -16.27 19.65
C ILE A 664 -18.59 -16.23 21.14
N THR A 665 -19.57 -16.19 22.05
CA THR A 665 -19.32 -16.25 23.49
C THR A 665 -18.81 -17.62 23.96
N GLN A 666 -19.04 -18.67 23.17
CA GLN A 666 -18.63 -20.07 23.42
C GLN A 666 -17.36 -20.45 22.63
N VAL A 667 -16.55 -19.47 22.25
CA VAL A 667 -15.32 -19.68 21.45
C VAL A 667 -14.33 -20.65 22.13
N ARG A 668 -14.29 -20.69 23.47
CA ARG A 668 -13.38 -21.57 24.22
C ARG A 668 -13.78 -23.03 24.03
N GLU A 669 -15.06 -23.31 24.23
CA GLU A 669 -15.66 -24.63 24.05
C GLU A 669 -15.52 -25.10 22.59
N ALA A 670 -15.69 -24.19 21.64
CA ALA A 670 -15.51 -24.49 20.22
C ALA A 670 -14.05 -24.86 19.89
N HIS A 671 -13.06 -24.11 20.43
CA HIS A 671 -11.64 -24.44 20.29
C HIS A 671 -11.27 -25.75 20.98
N GLU A 672 -11.79 -25.99 22.18
CA GLU A 672 -11.56 -27.23 22.94
C GLU A 672 -12.11 -28.46 22.20
N ALA A 673 -13.30 -28.36 21.62
CA ALA A 673 -13.89 -29.43 20.81
C ALA A 673 -13.06 -29.73 19.56
N LYS A 674 -12.47 -28.71 18.92
CA LYS A 674 -11.53 -28.89 17.80
C LYS A 674 -10.22 -29.55 18.23
N ASP A 675 -9.61 -29.10 19.32
CA ASP A 675 -8.36 -29.66 19.85
C ASP A 675 -8.51 -31.14 20.22
N LYS A 676 -9.63 -31.50 20.88
CA LYS A 676 -9.96 -32.89 21.26
C LYS A 676 -10.42 -33.74 20.07
N LYS A 677 -10.47 -33.19 18.85
CA LYS A 677 -10.97 -33.85 17.63
C LYS A 677 -12.37 -34.45 17.79
N GLN A 678 -13.20 -33.86 18.66
CA GLN A 678 -14.59 -34.28 18.87
C GLN A 678 -15.47 -33.95 17.66
N ILE A 679 -15.07 -32.91 16.90
CA ILE A 679 -15.78 -32.44 15.71
C ILE A 679 -14.81 -32.46 14.53
N LEU A 680 -15.03 -33.42 13.64
CA LEU A 680 -14.17 -33.67 12.48
C LEU A 680 -14.35 -32.62 11.37
N GLY A 681 -15.58 -32.14 11.18
CA GLY A 681 -15.90 -31.14 10.15
C GLY A 681 -15.59 -29.69 10.53
N LYS A 682 -16.14 -28.76 9.74
CA LYS A 682 -15.98 -27.32 9.94
C LYS A 682 -16.85 -26.88 11.13
N VAL A 683 -16.27 -26.04 11.99
CA VAL A 683 -16.98 -25.40 13.11
C VAL A 683 -17.11 -23.92 12.81
N VAL A 684 -18.32 -23.39 13.05
CA VAL A 684 -18.67 -21.98 12.83
C VAL A 684 -19.03 -21.32 14.16
N LEU A 685 -18.63 -20.06 14.30
CA LEU A 685 -19.03 -19.15 15.36
C LEU A 685 -20.05 -18.16 14.78
N GLU A 686 -21.23 -18.09 15.40
CA GLU A 686 -22.29 -17.15 15.08
C GLU A 686 -22.17 -15.90 15.97
N LEU A 687 -22.40 -14.72 15.39
CA LEU A 687 -22.21 -13.44 16.06
C LEU A 687 -23.52 -12.70 16.38
N ASP A 688 -24.66 -13.23 15.94
CA ASP A 688 -25.98 -12.62 16.14
C ASP A 688 -26.54 -12.79 17.56
#